data_AF-A0A3D3L699-F1
#
_entry.id   AF-A0A3D3L699-F1
#
_cell.length_a   1.000
_cell.length_b   1.000
_cell.length_c   1.000
_cell.angle_alpha   90.00
_cell.angle_beta   90.00
_cell.angle_gamma   90.00
#
_symmetry.space_group_name_H-M   'P 1'
#
loop_
_entity.id
_entity.type
_entity.pdbx_description
1 polymer ?
#
loop_
_entity_poly.entity_id
_entity_poly.type
_entity_poly.pdbx_seq_one_letter_code
_entity_poly.pdbx_strand_id
1 'polypeptide(L)'
;MVLIPCNVVKAVNRLSNLVALLLASSVHAAVDFNHQIVPLIRKHCGECHTGDKLKGGFSMNDRAALLHGSENGPVVEPGKTEQSLLLEIVSTTDEDLRMPPKGDGLSADEVAQLKQWIAEGLPWEPGFAFQAPAYEPPLQPRAVALPAAVDDRDHPVDRLMDAYLAKQKLPRPEPADDSTFLRRAHLDLIGLLPSQEEVEAFLKDTSPDKRTRLVKSLLARDVDYTEHWLTFWNDLLRNDYGGTGFITGGRKQISKWLYEALVTNKPFDQFARELIAPPSDESRGFIDGIKWRGEVSAGQTVEIQFAQSVGQSFLGINLKCASCHDSFIDRWKLDEAYGLAAIYAEQPLEVHRCDKPVGRTAQAAWLFPELGNVDAKAPRTERLNQLAALMTHPENGRFTRTLVNRLWHRLMGHGIVHPLDAMQSEPWSTDLLDYLAHHFQQNGYDLKMTLEHIATSQTYQARSEILNDDESAYAFKGPRAKRLSAEQFVDAVWQLTGTAPKKMDAPVFRAKPDPAAAKAIALTGKWIWGSSAAEGKVPPAGETILLRANWKLDADPVSGAAILTCDNEFTLYINGRKITSGDNWNQVTAVALHDKLKQGNNPIVVVAKNAGKGPNSAGLYFQAQAKLANGQDATLSSDASWQFSPSANAGKEGRLGALPNNFKPVTLVKALPVWSKALAQQGPALLAQGSASGDRMIRAALVKSDFLMRSLGRPNRDQIVSMRPGDLTTLEALDLAN
;
A
#
# COMPACT_ATOMS: atom_id res chain seq x y z
N MET A 1 50.35 11.04 -55.14
CA MET A 1 50.91 12.33 -54.65
C MET A 1 50.79 12.32 -53.14
N VAL A 2 51.83 11.88 -52.42
CA VAL A 2 52.92 12.72 -51.87
C VAL A 2 52.34 13.93 -51.12
N LEU A 3 52.38 13.92 -49.78
CA LEU A 3 53.28 14.77 -48.97
C LEU A 3 53.14 14.51 -47.45
N ILE A 4 54.30 14.27 -46.85
CA ILE A 4 54.78 14.17 -45.45
C ILE A 4 54.91 15.63 -44.89
N PRO A 5 54.95 16.01 -43.58
CA PRO A 5 55.78 15.47 -42.46
C PRO A 5 55.14 15.39 -41.06
N CYS A 6 55.52 14.45 -40.18
CA CYS A 6 56.81 14.18 -39.53
C CYS A 6 57.11 15.11 -38.34
N ASN A 7 56.90 14.59 -37.13
CA ASN A 7 57.83 14.79 -36.01
C ASN A 7 57.77 13.56 -35.09
N VAL A 8 58.62 12.59 -35.42
CA VAL A 8 59.05 11.49 -34.55
C VAL A 8 60.27 11.98 -33.79
N VAL A 9 60.18 12.06 -32.46
CA VAL A 9 61.22 11.58 -31.51
C VAL A 9 60.86 12.02 -30.09
N LYS A 10 60.13 11.15 -29.38
CA LYS A 10 60.21 10.90 -27.92
C LYS A 10 59.28 9.73 -27.51
N ALA A 11 59.36 8.62 -28.26
CA ALA A 11 59.35 7.30 -27.64
C ALA A 11 60.83 7.05 -27.31
N VAL A 12 61.27 6.73 -26.09
CA VAL A 12 61.23 5.41 -25.47
C VAL A 12 61.57 5.65 -23.99
N ASN A 13 60.59 5.57 -23.08
CA ASN A 13 60.78 5.30 -21.63
C ASN A 13 59.51 5.45 -20.75
N ARG A 14 58.31 5.58 -21.31
CA ARG A 14 57.06 5.65 -20.50
C ARG A 14 55.93 4.75 -21.00
N LEU A 15 56.27 3.62 -21.62
CA LEU A 15 55.29 2.61 -22.04
C LEU A 15 55.58 1.20 -21.50
N SER A 16 56.40 1.11 -20.44
CA SER A 16 56.63 -0.15 -19.70
C SER A 16 56.04 -0.13 -18.27
N ASN A 17 55.42 0.98 -17.84
CA ASN A 17 54.83 1.11 -16.49
C ASN A 17 53.29 1.27 -16.49
N LEU A 18 52.59 1.06 -17.62
CA LEU A 18 51.12 1.13 -17.68
C LEU A 18 50.44 -0.20 -18.01
N VAL A 19 51.19 -1.30 -18.06
CA VAL A 19 50.67 -2.68 -18.23
C VAL A 19 50.91 -3.53 -16.98
N ALA A 20 51.51 -2.97 -15.92
CA ALA A 20 51.79 -3.65 -14.65
C ALA A 20 51.07 -3.02 -13.45
N LEU A 21 49.90 -2.40 -13.67
CA LEU A 21 48.98 -2.01 -12.59
C LEU A 21 47.52 -2.41 -12.88
N LEU A 22 47.35 -3.52 -13.61
CA LEU A 22 46.21 -4.43 -13.38
C LEU A 22 46.69 -5.46 -12.36
N LEU A 23 46.96 -5.00 -11.14
CA LEU A 23 46.87 -5.92 -10.00
C LEU A 23 45.42 -6.36 -9.97
N ALA A 24 45.21 -7.65 -10.22
CA ALA A 24 43.96 -8.33 -10.01
C ALA A 24 43.44 -7.98 -8.61
N SER A 25 42.58 -6.97 -8.53
CA SER A 25 41.57 -6.92 -7.50
C SER A 25 40.60 -8.02 -7.89
N SER A 26 40.87 -9.22 -7.39
CA SER A 26 39.89 -10.28 -7.29
C SER A 26 38.67 -9.63 -6.64
N VAL A 27 37.65 -9.27 -7.44
CA VAL A 27 36.34 -8.95 -6.90
C VAL A 27 35.83 -10.28 -6.34
N HIS A 28 36.23 -10.61 -5.11
CA HIS A 28 35.58 -11.68 -4.37
C HIS A 28 34.14 -11.23 -4.19
N ALA A 29 33.20 -12.11 -4.57
CA ALA A 29 31.80 -11.87 -4.28
C ALA A 29 31.65 -11.64 -2.77
N ALA A 30 30.83 -10.65 -2.39
CA ALA A 30 30.50 -10.40 -0.99
C ALA A 30 29.96 -11.68 -0.34
N VAL A 31 30.25 -11.85 0.95
CA VAL A 31 29.84 -13.06 1.66
C VAL A 31 28.31 -13.11 1.76
N ASP A 32 27.72 -14.25 1.45
CA ASP A 32 26.28 -14.45 1.57
C ASP A 32 25.95 -14.96 2.98
N PHE A 33 25.48 -14.07 3.86
CA PHE A 33 25.16 -14.44 5.23
C PHE A 33 24.19 -15.63 5.32
N ASN A 34 23.13 -15.64 4.51
CA ASN A 34 22.06 -16.63 4.61
C ASN A 34 22.47 -18.00 4.07
N HIS A 35 23.28 -18.04 3.00
CA HIS A 35 23.64 -19.30 2.34
C HIS A 35 25.03 -19.83 2.72
N GLN A 36 25.94 -18.99 3.20
CA GLN A 36 27.30 -19.38 3.56
C GLN A 36 27.52 -19.38 5.08
N ILE A 37 27.13 -18.30 5.78
CA ILE A 37 27.45 -18.14 7.20
C ILE A 37 26.43 -18.84 8.11
N VAL A 38 25.12 -18.71 7.85
CA VAL A 38 24.07 -19.35 8.66
C VAL A 38 24.23 -20.87 8.73
N PRO A 39 24.47 -21.61 7.62
CA PRO A 39 24.72 -23.05 7.68
C PRO A 39 25.97 -23.41 8.47
N LEU A 40 27.04 -22.61 8.34
CA LEU A 40 28.31 -22.82 9.03
C LEU A 40 28.13 -22.66 10.54
N ILE A 41 27.51 -21.56 10.99
CA ILE A 41 27.22 -21.33 12.41
C ILE A 41 26.29 -22.42 12.94
N ARG A 42 25.22 -22.81 12.22
CA ARG A 42 24.33 -23.91 12.64
C ARG A 42 25.07 -25.22 12.86
N LYS A 43 25.96 -25.56 11.93
CA LYS A 43 26.70 -26.83 11.93
C LYS A 43 27.73 -26.88 13.05
N HIS A 44 28.52 -25.82 13.23
CA HIS A 44 29.71 -25.86 14.09
C HIS A 44 29.55 -25.15 15.43
N CYS A 45 28.74 -24.10 15.50
CA CYS A 45 28.63 -23.23 16.67
C CYS A 45 27.27 -23.34 17.37
N GLY A 46 26.24 -23.73 16.61
CA GLY A 46 24.84 -23.62 17.00
C GLY A 46 24.47 -24.44 18.22
N GLU A 47 25.08 -25.60 18.39
CA GLU A 47 24.78 -26.48 19.53
C GLU A 47 25.12 -25.84 20.89
N CYS A 48 26.05 -24.90 20.95
CA CYS A 48 26.57 -24.32 22.20
C CYS A 48 26.36 -22.80 22.33
N HIS A 49 26.27 -22.08 21.21
CA HIS A 49 26.26 -20.61 21.18
C HIS A 49 25.04 -20.03 20.47
N THR A 50 24.01 -20.80 20.13
CA THR A 50 22.77 -20.23 19.58
C THR A 50 21.59 -20.49 20.49
N GLY A 51 20.59 -19.61 20.39
CA GLY A 51 19.43 -19.67 21.26
C GLY A 51 19.70 -19.31 22.70
N ASP A 52 19.08 -20.05 23.63
CA ASP A 52 19.24 -19.85 25.09
C ASP A 52 20.60 -20.36 25.60
N LYS A 53 21.45 -20.89 24.70
CA LYS A 53 22.73 -21.48 25.05
C LYS A 53 23.84 -20.43 24.99
N LEU A 54 24.48 -20.23 26.15
CA LEU A 54 25.48 -19.19 26.40
C LEU A 54 26.76 -19.81 26.98
N LYS A 55 27.37 -20.80 26.30
CA LYS A 55 28.64 -21.34 26.81
C LYS A 55 29.73 -20.27 26.78
N GLY A 56 30.47 -20.15 27.89
CA GLY A 56 31.47 -19.09 28.08
C GLY A 56 30.87 -17.67 28.09
N GLY A 57 29.57 -17.53 28.38
CA GLY A 57 28.87 -16.24 28.36
C GLY A 57 28.69 -15.65 26.95
N PHE A 58 28.97 -16.41 25.89
CA PHE A 58 28.94 -15.95 24.50
C PHE A 58 27.74 -16.50 23.72
N SER A 59 27.05 -15.62 22.99
CA SER A 59 25.94 -15.99 22.11
C SER A 59 26.15 -15.45 20.68
N MET A 60 25.88 -16.32 19.73
CA MET A 60 25.77 -16.06 18.29
C MET A 60 24.31 -16.07 17.84
N ASN A 61 23.34 -15.95 18.76
CA ASN A 61 21.92 -16.06 18.44
C ASN A 61 21.44 -14.97 17.47
N ASP A 62 21.91 -13.74 17.65
CA ASP A 62 21.65 -12.59 16.77
C ASP A 62 22.90 -11.69 16.70
N ARG A 63 22.88 -10.70 15.80
CA ARG A 63 24.03 -9.80 15.60
C ARG A 63 24.39 -9.00 16.85
N ALA A 64 23.40 -8.56 17.62
CA ALA A 64 23.65 -7.75 18.81
C ALA A 64 24.30 -8.60 19.91
N ALA A 65 23.81 -9.82 20.13
CA ALA A 65 24.38 -10.80 21.05
C ALA A 65 25.81 -11.18 20.66
N LEU A 66 26.07 -11.37 19.36
CA LEU A 66 27.41 -11.64 18.84
C LEU A 66 28.39 -10.51 19.17
N LEU A 67 27.95 -9.26 19.00
CA LEU A 67 28.75 -8.06 19.27
C LEU A 67 28.91 -7.74 20.75
N HIS A 68 27.98 -8.20 21.59
CA HIS A 68 28.09 -8.07 23.04
C HIS A 68 29.33 -8.82 23.58
N GLY A 69 29.71 -9.91 22.91
CA GLY A 69 30.88 -10.71 23.27
C GLY A 69 30.60 -11.74 24.36
N SER A 70 31.66 -12.15 25.04
CA SER A 70 31.66 -13.17 26.10
C SER A 70 31.82 -12.52 27.48
N GLU A 71 31.77 -13.33 28.53
CA GLU A 71 32.11 -12.88 29.89
C GLU A 71 33.57 -12.39 30.01
N ASN A 72 34.43 -12.75 29.06
CA ASN A 72 35.84 -12.37 29.00
C ASN A 72 36.10 -11.21 28.01
N GLY A 73 35.06 -10.58 27.47
CA GLY A 73 35.16 -9.44 26.55
C GLY A 73 34.77 -9.77 25.10
N PRO A 74 35.08 -8.86 24.15
CA PRO A 74 34.68 -8.98 22.75
C PRO A 74 35.21 -10.27 22.10
N VAL A 75 34.34 -10.99 21.40
CA VAL A 75 34.70 -12.21 20.67
C VAL A 75 34.91 -11.93 19.18
N VAL A 76 34.21 -10.92 18.65
CA VAL A 76 34.31 -10.50 17.25
C VAL A 76 34.35 -8.99 17.18
N GLU A 77 35.24 -8.44 16.35
CA GLU A 77 35.32 -7.02 16.05
C GLU A 77 35.06 -6.77 14.54
N PRO A 78 33.94 -6.10 14.18
CA PRO A 78 33.62 -5.80 12.78
C PRO A 78 34.76 -5.12 12.04
N GLY A 79 35.12 -5.64 10.88
CA GLY A 79 36.20 -5.12 10.03
C GLY A 79 37.61 -5.43 10.55
N LYS A 80 37.77 -6.06 11.72
CA LYS A 80 39.08 -6.31 12.35
C LYS A 80 39.30 -7.81 12.59
N THR A 81 39.66 -8.52 11.53
CA THR A 81 39.87 -9.97 11.57
C THR A 81 40.94 -10.38 12.59
N GLU A 82 42.07 -9.68 12.63
CA GLU A 82 43.20 -10.03 13.50
C GLU A 82 42.96 -9.69 14.98
N GLN A 83 41.88 -8.97 15.31
CA GLN A 83 41.47 -8.63 16.69
C GLN A 83 40.26 -9.46 17.15
N SER A 84 39.74 -10.33 16.27
CA SER A 84 38.55 -11.13 16.56
C SER A 84 38.96 -12.49 17.12
N LEU A 85 38.76 -12.67 18.44
CA LEU A 85 39.02 -13.93 19.16
C LEU A 85 38.35 -15.14 18.50
N LEU A 86 37.19 -14.96 17.85
CA LEU A 86 36.51 -16.02 17.10
C LEU A 86 37.42 -16.71 16.10
N LEU A 87 38.24 -15.97 15.34
CA LEU A 87 39.14 -16.55 14.35
C LEU A 87 40.31 -17.28 14.98
N GLU A 88 40.77 -16.82 16.15
CA GLU A 88 41.81 -17.48 16.92
C GLU A 88 41.33 -18.84 17.43
N ILE A 89 40.17 -18.88 18.10
CA ILE A 89 39.65 -20.11 18.72
C ILE A 89 39.14 -21.14 17.71
N VAL A 90 38.69 -20.73 16.52
CA VAL A 90 38.30 -21.69 15.46
C VAL A 90 39.47 -22.19 14.62
N SER A 91 40.64 -21.54 14.73
CA SER A 91 41.85 -21.90 13.96
C SER A 91 42.97 -22.49 14.82
N THR A 92 42.85 -22.46 16.14
CA THR A 92 43.86 -23.00 17.06
C THR A 92 43.93 -24.52 17.02
N THR A 93 45.12 -25.07 17.24
CA THR A 93 45.36 -26.52 17.38
C THR A 93 45.32 -26.98 18.84
N ASP A 94 45.18 -26.05 19.79
CA ASP A 94 45.05 -26.36 21.22
C ASP A 94 43.66 -26.95 21.49
N GLU A 95 43.59 -28.23 21.83
CA GLU A 95 42.32 -28.95 22.01
C GLU A 95 41.46 -28.38 23.16
N ASP A 96 42.07 -27.73 24.16
CA ASP A 96 41.34 -27.15 25.30
C ASP A 96 40.74 -25.78 24.96
N LEU A 97 41.26 -25.10 23.92
CA LEU A 97 40.83 -23.76 23.48
C LEU A 97 40.07 -23.78 22.15
N ARG A 98 40.20 -24.86 21.37
CA ARG A 98 39.63 -24.98 20.03
C ARG A 98 38.12 -25.07 20.06
N MET A 99 37.48 -24.28 19.20
CA MET A 99 36.04 -24.31 18.96
C MET A 99 35.75 -24.78 17.53
N PRO A 100 34.80 -25.72 17.32
CA PRO A 100 34.10 -26.49 18.33
C PRO A 100 35.01 -27.48 19.09
N PRO A 101 34.74 -27.77 20.37
CA PRO A 101 35.56 -28.65 21.21
C PRO A 101 35.40 -30.14 20.86
N LYS A 102 34.47 -30.48 19.96
CA LYS A 102 34.21 -31.84 19.50
C LYS A 102 34.25 -31.87 17.97
N GLY A 103 34.81 -32.94 17.41
CA GLY A 103 34.88 -33.17 15.96
C GLY A 103 36.12 -32.56 15.30
N ASP A 104 36.09 -32.49 13.97
CA ASP A 104 37.24 -32.13 13.14
C ASP A 104 37.53 -30.61 13.12
N GLY A 105 36.63 -29.80 13.70
CA GLY A 105 36.72 -28.33 13.63
C GLY A 105 36.25 -27.79 12.28
N LEU A 106 36.61 -26.53 11.99
CA LEU A 106 36.28 -25.89 10.71
C LEU A 106 37.36 -26.21 9.67
N SER A 107 36.95 -26.40 8.41
CA SER A 107 37.90 -26.49 7.29
C SER A 107 38.56 -25.13 7.00
N ALA A 108 39.68 -25.13 6.28
CA ALA A 108 40.35 -23.89 5.87
C ALA A 108 39.42 -22.95 5.08
N ASP A 109 38.54 -23.51 4.24
CA ASP A 109 37.55 -22.75 3.48
C ASP A 109 36.42 -22.19 4.37
N GLU A 110 36.01 -22.92 5.41
CA GLU A 110 35.02 -22.46 6.39
C GLU A 110 35.61 -21.32 7.26
N VAL A 111 36.87 -21.44 7.69
CA VAL A 111 37.58 -20.35 8.38
C VAL A 111 37.76 -19.13 7.49
N ALA A 112 38.07 -19.33 6.20
CA ALA A 112 38.19 -18.23 5.24
C ALA A 112 36.86 -17.48 5.05
N GLN A 113 35.72 -18.19 5.02
CA GLN A 113 34.39 -17.58 4.97
C GLN A 113 34.09 -16.73 6.20
N LEU A 114 34.38 -17.24 7.41
CA LEU A 114 34.23 -16.45 8.65
C LEU A 114 35.14 -15.22 8.65
N LYS A 115 36.39 -15.36 8.18
CA LYS A 115 37.34 -14.26 8.08
C LYS A 115 36.84 -13.17 7.13
N GLN A 116 36.34 -13.55 5.96
CA GLN A 116 35.76 -12.61 5.00
C GLN A 116 34.52 -11.92 5.60
N TRP A 117 33.64 -12.67 6.26
CA TRP A 117 32.46 -12.11 6.91
C TRP A 117 32.76 -11.08 8.00
N ILE A 118 33.79 -11.32 8.82
CA ILE A 118 34.28 -10.34 9.78
C ILE A 118 34.87 -9.12 9.07
N ALA A 119 35.69 -9.32 8.04
CA ALA A 119 36.32 -8.24 7.27
C ALA A 119 35.28 -7.32 6.61
N GLU A 120 34.16 -7.88 6.15
CA GLU A 120 33.04 -7.14 5.55
C GLU A 120 32.12 -6.45 6.58
N GLY A 121 32.46 -6.49 7.87
CA GLY A 121 31.72 -5.78 8.93
C GLY A 121 30.54 -6.57 9.50
N LEU A 122 30.55 -7.90 9.38
CA LEU A 122 29.48 -8.80 9.81
C LEU A 122 28.13 -8.43 9.17
N PRO A 123 28.02 -8.46 7.82
CA PRO A 123 26.74 -8.33 7.16
C PRO A 123 25.80 -9.42 7.71
N TRP A 124 24.62 -9.01 8.15
CA TRP A 124 23.63 -9.84 8.83
C TRP A 124 22.25 -9.47 8.29
N GLU A 125 21.40 -10.46 8.09
CA GLU A 125 20.03 -10.23 7.65
C GLU A 125 19.25 -9.50 8.78
N PRO A 126 18.78 -8.26 8.60
CA PRO A 126 18.13 -7.50 9.66
C PRO A 126 16.97 -8.27 10.30
N GLY A 127 17.02 -8.47 11.63
CA GLY A 127 16.00 -9.19 12.39
C GLY A 127 16.12 -10.72 12.39
N PHE A 128 17.14 -11.31 11.74
CA PHE A 128 17.41 -12.74 11.82
C PHE A 128 18.02 -13.13 13.18
N ALA A 129 17.52 -14.22 13.76
CA ALA A 129 18.08 -14.88 14.93
C ALA A 129 18.03 -16.43 14.77
N PHE A 130 18.94 -17.15 15.41
CA PHE A 130 19.03 -18.62 15.30
C PHE A 130 17.98 -19.38 16.12
N GLN A 131 17.56 -18.83 17.27
CA GLN A 131 16.38 -19.26 18.01
C GLN A 131 15.29 -18.21 17.89
N ALA A 132 14.04 -18.69 17.88
CA ALA A 132 12.85 -17.84 17.85
C ALA A 132 12.89 -16.78 18.97
N PRO A 133 12.42 -15.55 18.69
CA PRO A 133 12.36 -14.51 19.70
C PRO A 133 11.57 -14.97 20.93
N ALA A 134 12.10 -14.69 22.12
CA ALA A 134 11.50 -15.07 23.40
C ALA A 134 10.16 -14.33 23.67
N TYR A 135 9.90 -13.25 22.94
CA TYR A 135 8.71 -12.41 23.09
C TYR A 135 7.57 -12.92 22.20
N GLU A 136 6.51 -13.45 22.81
CA GLU A 136 5.23 -13.65 22.15
C GLU A 136 4.31 -12.46 22.47
N PRO A 137 3.82 -11.71 21.47
CA PRO A 137 2.93 -10.58 21.71
C PRO A 137 1.65 -11.02 22.42
N PRO A 138 1.25 -10.35 23.52
CA PRO A 138 0.00 -10.68 24.19
C PRO A 138 -1.18 -10.58 23.22
N LEU A 139 -1.97 -11.65 23.12
CA LEU A 139 -3.09 -11.68 22.18
C LEU A 139 -4.17 -10.67 22.58
N GLN A 140 -4.52 -10.60 23.87
CA GLN A 140 -5.55 -9.70 24.37
C GLN A 140 -5.07 -8.23 24.46
N PRO A 141 -5.96 -7.25 24.23
CA PRO A 141 -5.68 -5.85 24.54
C PRO A 141 -5.43 -5.65 26.04
N ARG A 142 -4.57 -4.68 26.37
CA ARG A 142 -4.32 -4.27 27.77
C ARG A 142 -4.69 -2.81 27.95
N ALA A 143 -5.54 -2.52 28.94
CA ALA A 143 -5.79 -1.15 29.37
C ALA A 143 -4.62 -0.66 30.23
N VAL A 144 -3.96 0.41 29.78
CA VAL A 144 -2.77 0.96 30.46
C VAL A 144 -3.19 2.06 31.42
N ALA A 145 -2.75 1.96 32.67
CA ALA A 145 -2.92 3.03 33.66
C ALA A 145 -1.98 4.20 33.32
N LEU A 146 -2.53 5.40 33.16
CA LEU A 146 -1.73 6.58 32.79
C LEU A 146 -0.89 7.09 33.97
N PRO A 147 0.45 7.24 33.82
CA PRO A 147 1.31 7.89 34.82
C PRO A 147 0.82 9.31 35.15
N ALA A 148 1.09 9.86 36.32
CA ALA A 148 0.68 11.24 36.64
C ALA A 148 1.20 12.26 35.60
N ALA A 149 0.45 13.35 35.37
CA ALA A 149 0.93 14.44 34.54
C ALA A 149 2.13 15.13 35.22
N VAL A 150 3.09 15.55 34.40
CA VAL A 150 4.30 16.28 34.83
C VAL A 150 4.39 17.54 33.99
N ASP A 151 4.70 18.69 34.60
CA ASP A 151 4.85 19.99 33.93
C ASP A 151 3.65 20.37 33.03
N ASP A 152 2.42 20.16 33.55
CA ASP A 152 1.15 20.45 32.87
C ASP A 152 0.95 19.70 31.53
N ARG A 153 1.70 18.60 31.31
CA ARG A 153 1.54 17.73 30.13
C ARG A 153 0.46 16.67 30.39
N ASP A 154 -0.79 17.06 30.19
CA ASP A 154 -1.95 16.17 30.41
C ASP A 154 -2.19 15.16 29.28
N HIS A 155 -1.61 15.38 28.10
CA HIS A 155 -1.81 14.51 26.95
C HIS A 155 -1.33 13.08 27.24
N PRO A 156 -2.17 12.04 27.09
CA PRO A 156 -1.81 10.67 27.50
C PRO A 156 -0.53 10.12 26.88
N VAL A 157 -0.29 10.37 25.58
CA VAL A 157 0.97 9.99 24.90
C VAL A 157 2.15 10.63 25.59
N ASP A 158 2.06 11.90 25.96
CA ASP A 158 3.16 12.63 26.59
C ASP A 158 3.44 12.11 28.00
N ARG A 159 2.40 11.78 28.78
CA ARG A 159 2.53 11.17 30.12
C ARG A 159 3.26 9.83 30.08
N LEU A 160 2.95 8.99 29.09
CA LEU A 160 3.62 7.71 28.88
C LEU A 160 5.07 7.88 28.42
N MET A 161 5.32 8.86 27.55
CA MET A 161 6.67 9.16 27.07
C MET A 161 7.56 9.76 28.17
N ASP A 162 7.01 10.63 29.03
CA ASP A 162 7.74 11.17 30.18
C ASP A 162 8.15 10.07 31.15
N ALA A 163 7.25 9.11 31.44
CA ALA A 163 7.57 7.95 32.26
C ALA A 163 8.64 7.04 31.61
N TYR A 164 8.55 6.81 30.29
CA TYR A 164 9.55 6.06 29.53
C TYR A 164 10.94 6.74 29.59
N LEU A 165 11.01 8.03 29.27
CA LEU A 165 12.26 8.79 29.25
C LEU A 165 12.90 8.82 30.64
N ALA A 166 12.11 9.01 31.71
CA ALA A 166 12.59 8.92 33.08
C ALA A 166 13.18 7.54 33.42
N LYS A 167 12.52 6.45 33.01
CA LYS A 167 13.01 5.08 33.18
C LYS A 167 14.32 4.85 32.42
N GLN A 168 14.43 5.37 31.20
CA GLN A 168 15.63 5.28 30.37
C GLN A 168 16.74 6.28 30.74
N LYS A 169 16.48 7.18 31.70
CA LYS A 169 17.38 8.28 32.09
C LYS A 169 17.76 9.17 30.89
N LEU A 170 16.82 9.38 29.98
CA LEU A 170 16.98 10.23 28.80
C LEU A 170 16.32 11.59 29.02
N PRO A 171 16.92 12.68 28.48
CA PRO A 171 16.29 13.98 28.52
C PRO A 171 15.07 14.02 27.60
N ARG A 172 14.16 14.96 27.88
CA ARG A 172 13.07 15.25 26.95
C ARG A 172 13.62 15.92 25.68
N PRO A 173 13.15 15.52 24.48
CA PRO A 173 13.48 16.24 23.26
C PRO A 173 12.89 17.66 23.26
N GLU A 174 13.67 18.63 22.78
CA GLU A 174 13.20 20.01 22.60
C GLU A 174 12.04 20.08 21.58
N PRO A 175 11.09 21.01 21.72
CA PRO A 175 10.03 21.21 20.74
C PRO A 175 10.59 21.69 19.40
N ALA A 176 9.97 21.28 18.29
CA ALA A 176 10.27 21.84 16.97
C ALA A 176 9.74 23.28 16.86
N ASP A 177 10.41 24.11 16.07
CA ASP A 177 9.88 25.43 15.69
C ASP A 177 8.59 25.30 14.85
N ASP A 178 7.83 26.40 14.76
CA ASP A 178 6.53 26.41 14.10
C ASP A 178 6.61 26.14 12.59
N SER A 179 7.64 26.60 11.91
CA SER A 179 7.85 26.35 10.48
C SER A 179 8.09 24.86 10.21
N THR A 180 8.90 24.22 11.05
CA THR A 180 9.20 22.80 11.02
C THR A 180 7.94 21.98 11.33
N PHE A 181 7.20 22.34 12.37
CA PHE A 181 5.95 21.66 12.72
C PHE A 181 4.90 21.78 11.59
N LEU A 182 4.68 22.99 11.05
CA LEU A 182 3.74 23.23 9.97
C LEU A 182 4.05 22.36 8.75
N ARG A 183 5.32 22.38 8.28
CA ARG A 183 5.76 21.56 7.15
C ARG A 183 5.59 20.07 7.43
N ARG A 184 5.97 19.61 8.63
CA ARG A 184 5.86 18.20 9.03
C ARG A 184 4.39 17.75 9.03
N ALA A 185 3.50 18.48 9.70
CA ALA A 185 2.09 18.13 9.79
C ALA A 185 1.40 18.09 8.42
N HIS A 186 1.70 19.06 7.54
CA HIS A 186 1.19 19.07 6.17
C HIS A 186 1.62 17.84 5.38
N LEU A 187 2.91 17.51 5.39
CA LEU A 187 3.44 16.36 4.66
C LEU A 187 2.96 15.03 5.24
N ASP A 188 2.88 14.92 6.56
CA ASP A 188 2.50 13.67 7.25
C ASP A 188 1.01 13.36 7.19
N LEU A 189 0.14 14.39 7.21
CA LEU A 189 -1.31 14.19 7.30
C LEU A 189 -2.00 14.24 5.92
N ILE A 190 -1.50 15.09 5.00
CA ILE A 190 -2.11 15.31 3.67
C ILE A 190 -1.11 15.27 2.49
N GLY A 191 0.17 15.04 2.75
CA GLY A 191 1.18 14.83 1.72
C GLY A 191 1.47 16.02 0.80
N LEU A 192 1.07 17.24 1.18
CA LEU A 192 1.26 18.45 0.39
C LEU A 192 2.16 19.44 1.13
N LEU A 193 2.70 20.42 0.43
CA LEU A 193 3.32 21.57 1.07
C LEU A 193 2.24 22.58 1.49
N PRO A 194 2.43 23.31 2.61
CA PRO A 194 1.55 24.43 2.94
C PRO A 194 1.65 25.52 1.87
N SER A 195 0.53 26.17 1.55
CA SER A 195 0.53 27.36 0.69
C SER A 195 1.23 28.53 1.38
N GLN A 196 1.61 29.55 0.61
CA GLN A 196 2.22 30.75 1.18
C GLN A 196 1.27 31.42 2.19
N GLU A 197 -0.03 31.49 1.88
CA GLU A 197 -1.04 32.07 2.76
C GLU A 197 -1.20 31.25 4.05
N GLU A 198 -1.18 29.92 3.97
CA GLU A 198 -1.22 29.04 5.15
C GLU A 198 0.00 29.24 6.04
N VAL A 199 1.20 29.37 5.46
CA VAL A 199 2.44 29.67 6.20
C VAL A 199 2.34 31.01 6.92
N GLU A 200 1.98 32.08 6.21
CA GLU A 200 1.89 33.42 6.80
C GLU A 200 0.83 33.49 7.91
N ALA A 201 -0.32 32.86 7.71
CA ALA A 201 -1.39 32.82 8.72
C ALA A 201 -0.93 32.07 9.99
N PHE A 202 -0.31 30.90 9.83
CA PHE A 202 0.11 30.06 10.95
C PHE A 202 1.25 30.69 11.78
N LEU A 203 2.21 31.33 11.12
CA LEU A 203 3.34 32.00 11.79
C LEU A 203 2.91 33.28 12.53
N LYS A 204 1.84 33.95 12.08
CA LYS A 204 1.26 35.12 12.77
C LYS A 204 0.34 34.74 13.93
N ASP A 205 -0.25 33.54 13.92
CA ASP A 205 -1.12 33.07 15.00
C ASP A 205 -0.31 32.82 16.28
N THR A 206 -0.72 33.45 17.38
CA THR A 206 -0.09 33.33 18.71
C THR A 206 -0.93 32.51 19.69
N SER A 207 -2.06 31.96 19.24
CA SER A 207 -2.95 31.18 20.09
C SER A 207 -2.25 29.90 20.60
N PRO A 208 -2.42 29.54 21.88
CA PRO A 208 -1.75 28.37 22.46
C PRO A 208 -2.19 27.03 21.83
N ASP A 209 -3.38 26.97 21.24
CA ASP A 209 -3.96 25.78 20.60
C ASP A 209 -3.81 25.75 19.07
N LYS A 210 -3.04 26.68 18.46
CA LYS A 210 -2.92 26.80 17.00
C LYS A 210 -2.46 25.51 16.31
N ARG A 211 -1.58 24.74 16.95
CA ARG A 211 -1.06 23.46 16.42
C ARG A 211 -2.16 22.39 16.38
N THR A 212 -2.98 22.31 17.42
CA THR A 212 -4.14 21.42 17.50
C THR A 212 -5.19 21.79 16.45
N ARG A 213 -5.48 23.09 16.28
CA ARG A 213 -6.40 23.56 15.23
C ARG A 213 -5.90 23.23 13.83
N LEU A 214 -4.59 23.39 13.57
CA LEU A 214 -3.99 23.02 12.30
C LEU A 214 -4.20 21.54 12.01
N VAL A 215 -3.83 20.65 12.94
CA VAL A 215 -3.99 19.18 12.76
C VAL A 215 -5.44 18.83 12.43
N LYS A 216 -6.41 19.37 13.19
CA LYS A 216 -7.84 19.18 12.93
C LYS A 216 -8.25 19.66 11.55
N SER A 217 -7.80 20.86 11.14
CA SER A 217 -8.12 21.40 9.81
C SER A 217 -7.54 20.57 8.68
N LEU A 218 -6.35 20.00 8.84
CA LEU A 218 -5.70 19.16 7.83
C LEU A 218 -6.46 17.84 7.68
N LEU A 219 -6.81 17.19 8.79
CA LEU A 219 -7.57 15.93 8.77
C LEU A 219 -9.02 16.12 8.27
N ALA A 220 -9.59 17.31 8.42
CA ALA A 220 -10.89 17.67 7.83
C ALA A 220 -10.86 17.85 6.31
N ARG A 221 -9.67 17.97 5.68
CA ARG A 221 -9.51 18.00 4.21
C ARG A 221 -9.63 16.58 3.66
N ASP A 222 -10.85 16.04 3.63
CA ASP A 222 -11.14 14.63 3.32
C ASP A 222 -10.47 14.12 2.04
N VAL A 223 -10.43 14.91 0.97
CA VAL A 223 -9.83 14.54 -0.33
C VAL A 223 -8.29 14.52 -0.26
N ASP A 224 -7.67 15.54 0.34
CA ASP A 224 -6.21 15.62 0.43
C ASP A 224 -5.65 14.54 1.36
N TYR A 225 -6.35 14.29 2.47
CA TYR A 225 -6.09 13.15 3.35
C TYR A 225 -6.16 11.83 2.57
N THR A 226 -7.26 11.61 1.86
CA THR A 226 -7.48 10.35 1.13
C THR A 226 -6.37 10.10 0.12
N GLU A 227 -6.03 11.10 -0.68
CA GLU A 227 -5.03 10.96 -1.74
C GLU A 227 -3.61 10.77 -1.18
N HIS A 228 -3.31 11.32 0.00
CA HIS A 228 -2.06 11.01 0.69
C HIS A 228 -2.02 9.56 1.19
N TRP A 229 -3.05 9.14 1.93
CA TRP A 229 -3.09 7.83 2.57
C TRP A 229 -3.32 6.68 1.59
N LEU A 230 -3.87 6.93 0.40
CA LEU A 230 -3.89 5.97 -0.71
C LEU A 230 -2.50 5.40 -1.00
N THR A 231 -1.44 6.20 -0.90
CA THR A 231 -0.07 5.72 -1.09
C THR A 231 0.28 4.60 -0.12
N PHE A 232 0.05 4.82 1.18
CA PHE A 232 0.30 3.84 2.23
C PHE A 232 -0.55 2.57 2.05
N TRP A 233 -1.85 2.72 1.82
CA TRP A 233 -2.75 1.58 1.69
C TRP A 233 -2.54 0.80 0.40
N ASN A 234 -2.22 1.47 -0.71
CA ASN A 234 -1.92 0.78 -1.95
C ASN A 234 -0.68 -0.12 -1.82
N ASP A 235 0.35 0.37 -1.14
CA ASP A 235 1.58 -0.40 -0.85
C ASP A 235 1.29 -1.59 0.07
N LEU A 236 0.49 -1.38 1.12
CA LEU A 236 0.13 -2.40 2.09
C LEU A 236 -0.85 -3.47 1.55
N LEU A 237 -1.71 -3.10 0.60
CA LEU A 237 -2.78 -3.96 0.06
C LEU A 237 -2.50 -4.45 -1.36
N ARG A 238 -1.29 -4.23 -1.88
CA ARG A 238 -0.90 -4.62 -3.25
C ARG A 238 -1.88 -4.07 -4.29
N ASN A 239 -2.36 -2.84 -4.14
CA ASN A 239 -3.28 -2.20 -5.09
C ASN A 239 -2.52 -1.26 -6.04
N ASP A 240 -2.67 -1.46 -7.35
CA ASP A 240 -2.03 -0.63 -8.36
C ASP A 240 -2.96 -0.38 -9.56
N TYR A 241 -2.57 0.50 -10.48
CA TYR A 241 -3.35 0.88 -11.65
C TYR A 241 -2.91 0.17 -12.93
N GLY A 242 -1.84 -0.63 -12.84
CA GLY A 242 -1.26 -1.39 -13.95
C GLY A 242 -0.20 -2.37 -13.43
N GLY A 243 0.52 -3.02 -14.35
CA GLY A 243 1.52 -4.03 -14.01
C GLY A 243 1.01 -5.46 -14.18
N THR A 244 1.70 -6.41 -13.56
CA THR A 244 1.49 -7.84 -13.79
C THR A 244 0.08 -8.27 -13.35
N GLY A 245 -0.55 -9.14 -14.14
CA GLY A 245 -1.88 -9.69 -13.86
C GLY A 245 -3.06 -8.81 -14.33
N PHE A 246 -2.89 -7.51 -14.53
CA PHE A 246 -4.01 -6.64 -14.93
C PHE A 246 -4.49 -6.89 -16.36
N ILE A 247 -3.57 -7.06 -17.31
CA ILE A 247 -3.90 -7.30 -18.73
C ILE A 247 -4.63 -8.65 -18.92
N THR A 248 -4.35 -9.63 -18.05
CA THR A 248 -4.96 -10.97 -18.08
C THR A 248 -6.23 -11.10 -17.28
N GLY A 249 -6.63 -10.07 -16.52
CA GLY A 249 -7.66 -10.20 -15.49
C GLY A 249 -7.25 -11.06 -14.29
N GLY A 250 -5.95 -11.41 -14.17
CA GLY A 250 -5.39 -12.13 -13.04
C GLY A 250 -5.13 -11.27 -11.80
N ARG A 251 -5.35 -9.96 -11.89
CA ARG A 251 -5.29 -9.00 -10.78
C ARG A 251 -6.39 -7.97 -10.96
N LYS A 252 -7.08 -7.60 -9.88
CA LYS A 252 -8.17 -6.62 -9.87
C LYS A 252 -7.83 -5.44 -8.96
N GLN A 253 -8.21 -4.24 -9.37
CA GLN A 253 -8.04 -3.05 -8.55
C GLN A 253 -9.11 -3.00 -7.47
N ILE A 254 -8.75 -2.48 -6.31
CA ILE A 254 -9.69 -2.09 -5.24
C ILE A 254 -9.79 -0.57 -5.10
N SER A 255 -9.23 0.19 -6.04
CA SER A 255 -9.05 1.65 -5.96
C SER A 255 -10.33 2.42 -5.66
N LYS A 256 -11.46 2.04 -6.27
CA LYS A 256 -12.77 2.68 -6.02
C LYS A 256 -13.20 2.48 -4.56
N TRP A 257 -13.21 1.22 -4.11
CA TRP A 257 -13.57 0.88 -2.73
C TRP A 257 -12.62 1.53 -1.72
N LEU A 258 -11.32 1.47 -1.99
CA LEU A 258 -10.30 2.01 -1.09
C LEU A 258 -10.42 3.53 -0.95
N TYR A 259 -10.60 4.23 -2.07
CA TYR A 259 -10.82 5.69 -2.05
C TYR A 259 -12.05 6.05 -1.22
N GLU A 260 -13.17 5.35 -1.46
CA GLU A 260 -14.42 5.61 -0.74
C GLU A 260 -14.29 5.30 0.76
N ALA A 261 -13.64 4.20 1.11
CA ALA A 261 -13.38 3.83 2.50
C ALA A 261 -12.54 4.88 3.23
N LEU A 262 -11.55 5.48 2.57
CA LEU A 262 -10.71 6.51 3.17
C LEU A 262 -11.41 7.88 3.27
N VAL A 263 -12.11 8.31 2.21
CA VAL A 263 -12.76 9.64 2.18
C VAL A 263 -13.96 9.70 3.13
N THR A 264 -14.58 8.56 3.42
CA THR A 264 -15.66 8.44 4.41
C THR A 264 -15.14 8.11 5.81
N ASN A 265 -13.82 7.95 5.99
CA ASN A 265 -13.18 7.54 7.24
C ASN A 265 -13.82 6.25 7.82
N LYS A 266 -13.95 5.23 6.97
CA LYS A 266 -14.51 3.93 7.34
C LYS A 266 -13.77 3.37 8.56
N PRO A 267 -14.50 2.94 9.62
CA PRO A 267 -13.91 2.24 10.76
C PRO A 267 -13.00 1.10 10.30
N PHE A 268 -11.79 1.01 10.84
CA PHE A 268 -10.80 0.08 10.34
C PHE A 268 -11.16 -1.40 10.53
N ASP A 269 -11.93 -1.73 11.56
CA ASP A 269 -12.48 -3.07 11.72
C ASP A 269 -13.40 -3.44 10.56
N GLN A 270 -14.30 -2.53 10.17
CA GLN A 270 -15.14 -2.72 8.99
C GLN A 270 -14.33 -2.74 7.68
N PHE A 271 -13.31 -1.88 7.58
CA PHE A 271 -12.35 -1.88 6.47
C PHE A 271 -11.68 -3.25 6.29
N ALA A 272 -11.17 -3.85 7.38
CA ALA A 272 -10.53 -5.15 7.36
C ALA A 272 -11.54 -6.27 7.05
N ARG A 273 -12.74 -6.23 7.64
CA ARG A 273 -13.80 -7.21 7.36
C ARG A 273 -14.19 -7.24 5.89
N GLU A 274 -14.38 -6.09 5.26
CA GLU A 274 -14.75 -6.00 3.85
C GLU A 274 -13.62 -6.37 2.89
N LEU A 275 -12.36 -6.32 3.34
CA LEU A 275 -11.24 -6.84 2.55
C LEU A 275 -11.15 -8.37 2.64
N ILE A 276 -11.29 -8.93 3.85
CA ILE A 276 -11.19 -10.38 4.09
C ILE A 276 -12.42 -11.13 3.57
N ALA A 277 -13.61 -10.57 3.79
CA ALA A 277 -14.90 -11.09 3.33
C ALA A 277 -15.63 -10.03 2.48
N PRO A 278 -15.27 -9.91 1.18
CA PRO A 278 -15.82 -8.89 0.29
C PRO A 278 -17.35 -8.95 0.17
N PRO A 279 -18.08 -7.86 0.52
CA PRO A 279 -19.53 -7.80 0.33
C PRO A 279 -19.91 -7.61 -1.15
N SER A 280 -18.95 -7.18 -1.97
CA SER A 280 -19.07 -7.00 -3.41
C SER A 280 -17.72 -7.29 -4.11
N ASP A 281 -17.70 -7.20 -5.44
CA ASP A 281 -16.47 -7.39 -6.22
C ASP A 281 -15.45 -6.25 -6.05
N GLU A 282 -15.85 -5.11 -5.47
CA GLU A 282 -15.05 -3.88 -5.45
C GLU A 282 -13.87 -3.90 -4.46
N SER A 283 -13.94 -4.71 -3.40
CA SER A 283 -12.84 -4.95 -2.46
C SER A 283 -12.13 -6.30 -2.67
N ARG A 284 -12.66 -7.16 -3.55
CA ARG A 284 -12.20 -8.55 -3.71
C ARG A 284 -10.75 -8.67 -4.20
N GLY A 285 -10.26 -7.68 -4.95
CA GLY A 285 -8.91 -7.70 -5.52
C GLY A 285 -7.78 -7.92 -4.51
N PHE A 286 -7.99 -7.57 -3.23
CA PHE A 286 -7.01 -7.82 -2.17
C PHE A 286 -6.83 -9.32 -1.88
N ILE A 287 -7.93 -10.06 -1.65
CA ILE A 287 -7.85 -11.49 -1.31
C ILE A 287 -7.60 -12.37 -2.52
N ASP A 288 -8.03 -11.96 -3.72
CA ASP A 288 -7.82 -12.72 -4.95
C ASP A 288 -6.33 -12.76 -5.36
N GLY A 289 -5.53 -11.80 -4.87
CA GLY A 289 -4.10 -11.73 -5.11
C GLY A 289 -3.73 -11.56 -6.60
N ILE A 290 -2.59 -12.13 -6.99
CA ILE A 290 -2.11 -12.12 -8.37
C ILE A 290 -2.11 -13.55 -8.91
N LYS A 291 -2.93 -13.79 -9.93
CA LYS A 291 -2.89 -15.01 -10.75
C LYS A 291 -1.84 -14.85 -11.84
N TRP A 292 -0.66 -15.40 -11.58
CA TRP A 292 0.47 -15.44 -12.52
C TRP A 292 0.18 -16.35 -13.73
N ARG A 293 0.93 -16.14 -14.82
CA ARG A 293 0.89 -17.01 -16.01
C ARG A 293 1.94 -18.11 -15.88
N GLY A 294 1.60 -19.31 -16.33
CA GLY A 294 2.50 -20.47 -16.31
C GLY A 294 2.50 -21.21 -14.98
N GLU A 295 3.46 -22.10 -14.81
CA GLU A 295 3.71 -22.77 -13.53
C GLU A 295 4.32 -21.78 -12.55
N VAL A 296 3.75 -21.72 -11.34
CA VAL A 296 4.30 -20.97 -10.22
C VAL A 296 4.66 -21.92 -9.09
N SER A 297 5.59 -21.51 -8.24
CA SER A 297 5.90 -22.26 -7.04
C SER A 297 4.66 -22.40 -6.14
N ALA A 298 4.60 -23.47 -5.36
CA ALA A 298 3.51 -23.71 -4.42
C ALA A 298 3.38 -22.57 -3.40
N GLY A 299 4.49 -21.90 -3.07
CA GLY A 299 4.53 -20.70 -2.23
C GLY A 299 3.97 -19.41 -2.86
N GLN A 300 3.53 -19.46 -4.12
CA GLN A 300 3.00 -18.31 -4.88
C GLN A 300 1.59 -18.53 -5.43
N THR A 301 0.90 -19.60 -5.02
CA THR A 301 -0.52 -19.78 -5.35
C THR A 301 -1.38 -18.68 -4.72
N VAL A 302 -2.59 -18.46 -5.24
CA VAL A 302 -3.46 -17.39 -4.73
C VAL A 302 -3.92 -17.65 -3.29
N GLU A 303 -4.08 -18.92 -2.92
CA GLU A 303 -4.40 -19.37 -1.57
C GLU A 303 -3.29 -19.00 -0.58
N ILE A 304 -2.03 -19.25 -0.96
CA ILE A 304 -0.87 -18.91 -0.11
C ILE A 304 -0.65 -17.41 -0.06
N GLN A 305 -0.80 -16.71 -1.18
CA GLN A 305 -0.76 -15.25 -1.23
C GLN A 305 -1.82 -14.63 -0.32
N PHE A 306 -3.02 -15.21 -0.24
CA PHE A 306 -4.07 -14.78 0.68
C PHE A 306 -3.60 -14.85 2.13
N ALA A 307 -3.05 -16.00 2.56
CA ALA A 307 -2.55 -16.18 3.92
C ALA A 307 -1.44 -15.17 4.26
N GLN A 308 -0.46 -15.03 3.38
CA GLN A 308 0.60 -14.03 3.49
C GLN A 308 0.01 -12.61 3.59
N SER A 309 -1.00 -12.30 2.78
CA SER A 309 -1.55 -10.95 2.71
C SER A 309 -2.33 -10.57 3.95
N VAL A 310 -3.23 -11.42 4.44
CA VAL A 310 -3.99 -11.11 5.66
C VAL A 310 -3.10 -11.13 6.91
N GLY A 311 -2.13 -12.06 6.97
CA GLY A 311 -1.16 -12.14 8.06
C GLY A 311 -0.27 -10.90 8.14
N GLN A 312 0.31 -10.50 7.01
CA GLN A 312 1.20 -9.34 6.97
C GLN A 312 0.39 -8.05 7.14
N SER A 313 -0.65 -7.81 6.34
CA SER A 313 -1.39 -6.55 6.35
C SER A 313 -2.16 -6.26 7.65
N PHE A 314 -2.61 -7.27 8.41
CA PHE A 314 -3.45 -7.02 9.59
C PHE A 314 -2.84 -7.46 10.92
N LEU A 315 -1.85 -8.34 10.93
CA LEU A 315 -1.26 -8.89 12.16
C LEU A 315 0.24 -8.61 12.29
N GLY A 316 0.88 -8.05 11.25
CA GLY A 316 2.33 -7.89 11.20
C GLY A 316 3.04 -9.24 11.36
N ILE A 317 2.48 -10.27 10.72
CA ILE A 317 3.02 -11.63 10.66
C ILE A 317 3.50 -11.90 9.24
N ASN A 318 4.76 -12.29 9.09
CA ASN A 318 5.30 -12.64 7.79
C ASN A 318 5.25 -14.17 7.56
N LEU A 319 4.23 -14.65 6.84
CA LEU A 319 4.08 -16.07 6.51
C LEU A 319 4.89 -16.51 5.27
N LYS A 320 5.77 -15.66 4.72
CA LYS A 320 6.50 -15.99 3.48
C LYS A 320 7.42 -17.20 3.67
N CYS A 321 8.20 -17.26 4.75
CA CYS A 321 9.02 -18.44 5.07
C CYS A 321 8.13 -19.66 5.33
N ALA A 322 7.15 -19.47 6.22
CA ALA A 322 6.16 -20.47 6.62
C ALA A 322 5.39 -21.09 5.43
N SER A 323 5.32 -20.41 4.28
CA SER A 323 4.62 -20.93 3.11
C SER A 323 5.37 -22.02 2.31
N CYS A 324 6.65 -22.22 2.59
CA CYS A 324 7.47 -23.27 1.96
C CYS A 324 8.00 -24.28 2.99
N HIS A 325 8.35 -23.83 4.19
CA HIS A 325 8.86 -24.65 5.29
C HIS A 325 8.54 -23.96 6.62
N ASP A 326 8.71 -24.64 7.76
CA ASP A 326 8.56 -23.97 9.06
C ASP A 326 9.54 -22.79 9.16
N SER A 327 9.07 -21.64 9.64
CA SER A 327 9.88 -20.42 9.67
C SER A 327 11.17 -20.62 10.47
N PHE A 328 12.26 -20.03 9.98
CA PHE A 328 13.55 -20.05 10.66
C PHE A 328 13.76 -18.84 11.56
N ILE A 329 12.89 -17.82 11.46
CA ILE A 329 13.05 -16.51 12.10
C ILE A 329 11.97 -16.25 13.17
N ASP A 330 10.87 -16.99 13.13
CA ASP A 330 9.76 -16.88 14.06
C ASP A 330 9.06 -18.24 14.23
N ARG A 331 8.00 -18.29 15.06
CA ARG A 331 7.35 -19.55 15.44
C ARG A 331 6.43 -20.16 14.38
N TRP A 332 6.19 -19.48 13.27
CA TRP A 332 5.12 -19.85 12.34
C TRP A 332 5.47 -21.10 11.55
N LYS A 333 4.56 -22.08 11.59
CA LYS A 333 4.75 -23.38 10.94
C LYS A 333 4.11 -23.42 9.56
N LEU A 334 4.60 -24.37 8.76
CA LEU A 334 4.04 -24.69 7.45
C LEU A 334 2.54 -24.96 7.52
N ASP A 335 2.12 -25.73 8.53
CA ASP A 335 0.71 -26.08 8.71
C ASP A 335 -0.18 -24.89 9.06
N GLU A 336 0.34 -23.90 9.78
CA GLU A 336 -0.41 -22.70 10.13
C GLU A 336 -0.60 -21.80 8.89
N ALA A 337 0.43 -21.65 8.07
CA ALA A 337 0.33 -20.91 6.81
C ALA A 337 -0.65 -21.58 5.83
N TYR A 338 -0.54 -22.90 5.67
CA TYR A 338 -1.46 -23.67 4.82
C TYR A 338 -2.88 -23.74 5.39
N GLY A 339 -3.04 -23.77 6.71
CA GLY A 339 -4.35 -23.75 7.35
C GLY A 339 -5.09 -22.42 7.13
N LEU A 340 -4.37 -21.30 7.22
CA LEU A 340 -4.93 -19.98 6.88
C LEU A 340 -5.22 -19.87 5.37
N ALA A 341 -4.34 -20.39 4.51
CA ALA A 341 -4.54 -20.42 3.06
C ALA A 341 -5.78 -21.25 2.67
N ALA A 342 -5.97 -22.37 3.36
CA ALA A 342 -7.09 -23.27 3.12
C ALA A 342 -8.44 -22.57 3.37
N ILE A 343 -8.55 -21.58 4.27
CA ILE A 343 -9.79 -20.77 4.46
C ILE A 343 -10.27 -20.15 3.14
N TYR A 344 -9.35 -19.66 2.32
CA TYR A 344 -9.65 -19.08 1.01
C TYR A 344 -9.86 -20.14 -0.08
N ALA A 345 -9.22 -21.31 0.01
CA ALA A 345 -9.25 -22.33 -1.04
C ALA A 345 -10.67 -22.83 -1.36
N GLU A 346 -11.04 -22.94 -2.64
CA GLU A 346 -12.32 -23.52 -3.07
C GLU A 346 -12.29 -25.05 -3.15
N GLN A 347 -11.10 -25.61 -3.31
CA GLN A 347 -10.84 -27.05 -3.41
C GLN A 347 -9.87 -27.49 -2.29
N PRO A 348 -9.81 -28.78 -1.97
CA PRO A 348 -8.80 -29.32 -1.06
C PRO A 348 -7.38 -28.86 -1.46
N LEU A 349 -6.69 -28.18 -0.55
CA LEU A 349 -5.35 -27.65 -0.77
C LEU A 349 -4.31 -28.67 -0.28
N GLU A 350 -3.54 -29.27 -1.19
CA GLU A 350 -2.41 -30.14 -0.81
C GLU A 350 -1.29 -29.29 -0.18
N VAL A 351 -0.68 -29.80 0.89
CA VAL A 351 0.47 -29.14 1.53
C VAL A 351 1.72 -29.47 0.73
N HIS A 352 2.50 -28.44 0.38
CA HIS A 352 3.82 -28.59 -0.23
C HIS A 352 4.89 -28.09 0.73
N ARG A 353 6.03 -28.79 0.74
CA ARG A 353 7.26 -28.26 1.32
C ARG A 353 8.14 -27.79 0.17
N CYS A 354 8.36 -26.48 0.11
CA CYS A 354 8.78 -25.79 -1.11
C CYS A 354 7.79 -26.16 -2.23
N ASP A 355 8.24 -26.81 -3.30
CA ASP A 355 7.37 -27.23 -4.41
C ASP A 355 6.99 -28.72 -4.36
N LYS A 356 7.43 -29.45 -3.33
CA LYS A 356 7.20 -30.90 -3.23
C LYS A 356 5.98 -31.21 -2.38
N PRO A 357 4.98 -31.95 -2.90
CA PRO A 357 3.83 -32.36 -2.11
C PRO A 357 4.27 -33.27 -0.97
N VAL A 358 3.66 -33.09 0.21
CA VAL A 358 3.93 -33.94 1.39
C VAL A 358 2.85 -35.01 1.63
N GLY A 359 1.87 -35.13 0.72
CA GLY A 359 0.85 -36.18 0.75
C GLY A 359 -0.25 -35.99 1.78
N ARG A 360 -0.46 -34.75 2.27
CA ARG A 360 -1.58 -34.39 3.17
C ARG A 360 -2.25 -33.11 2.69
N THR A 361 -3.55 -33.00 2.98
CA THR A 361 -4.37 -31.82 2.68
C THR A 361 -4.41 -30.88 3.88
N ALA A 362 -4.29 -29.58 3.63
CA ALA A 362 -4.45 -28.54 4.62
C ALA A 362 -5.91 -28.47 5.12
N GLN A 363 -6.08 -28.31 6.43
CA GLN A 363 -7.38 -28.03 7.03
C GLN A 363 -7.51 -26.53 7.30
N ALA A 364 -8.60 -25.92 6.85
CA ALA A 364 -8.86 -24.50 7.11
C ALA A 364 -8.90 -24.21 8.62
N ALA A 365 -8.02 -23.33 9.08
CA ALA A 365 -7.82 -23.04 10.49
C ALA A 365 -7.34 -21.60 10.70
N TRP A 366 -7.73 -21.02 11.83
CA TRP A 366 -7.25 -19.71 12.28
C TRP A 366 -5.94 -19.85 13.08
N LEU A 367 -5.10 -18.81 13.04
CA LEU A 367 -3.80 -18.77 13.71
C LEU A 367 -3.88 -18.70 15.25
N PHE A 368 -5.00 -18.23 15.79
CA PHE A 368 -5.19 -18.01 17.23
C PHE A 368 -6.47 -18.70 17.73
N PRO A 369 -6.44 -20.03 17.95
CA PRO A 369 -7.61 -20.80 18.36
C PRO A 369 -8.23 -20.31 19.69
N GLU A 370 -7.49 -19.56 20.51
CA GLU A 370 -7.94 -18.95 21.75
C GLU A 370 -9.09 -17.96 21.56
N LEU A 371 -9.20 -17.34 20.37
CA LEU A 371 -10.28 -16.41 20.01
C LEU A 371 -11.46 -17.10 19.34
N GLY A 372 -11.35 -18.41 19.09
CA GLY A 372 -12.28 -19.18 18.29
C GLY A 372 -11.62 -19.78 17.04
N ASN A 373 -12.43 -20.48 16.24
CA ASN A 373 -11.94 -21.21 15.07
C ASN A 373 -12.92 -21.09 13.91
N VAL A 374 -12.45 -21.45 12.72
CA VAL A 374 -13.24 -21.50 11.49
C VAL A 374 -13.77 -22.93 11.29
N ASP A 375 -15.01 -23.07 10.83
CA ASP A 375 -15.53 -24.36 10.40
C ASP A 375 -14.89 -24.76 9.06
N ALA A 376 -13.95 -25.70 9.12
CA ALA A 376 -13.22 -26.16 7.95
C ALA A 376 -14.09 -26.77 6.84
N LYS A 377 -15.31 -27.20 7.15
CA LYS A 377 -16.25 -27.81 6.18
C LYS A 377 -17.20 -26.79 5.56
N ALA A 378 -17.24 -25.57 6.07
CA ALA A 378 -18.13 -24.53 5.55
C ALA A 378 -17.71 -24.05 4.15
N PRO A 379 -18.64 -23.54 3.33
CA PRO A 379 -18.30 -22.92 2.05
C PRO A 379 -17.28 -21.78 2.22
N ARG A 380 -16.45 -21.53 1.20
CA ARG A 380 -15.43 -20.45 1.20
C ARG A 380 -15.95 -19.13 1.75
N THR A 381 -17.11 -18.67 1.27
CA THR A 381 -17.72 -17.39 1.72
C THR A 381 -17.95 -17.36 3.23
N GLU A 382 -18.46 -18.45 3.81
CA GLU A 382 -18.72 -18.53 5.25
C GLU A 382 -17.42 -18.58 6.06
N ARG A 383 -16.42 -19.33 5.57
CA ARG A 383 -15.09 -19.36 6.20
C ARG A 383 -14.39 -18.00 6.18
N LEU A 384 -14.53 -17.24 5.10
CA LEU A 384 -14.03 -15.86 5.03
C LEU A 384 -14.77 -14.93 6.00
N ASN A 385 -16.09 -15.05 6.14
CA ASN A 385 -16.87 -14.30 7.14
C ASN A 385 -16.41 -14.61 8.57
N GLN A 386 -16.19 -15.88 8.89
CA GLN A 386 -15.69 -16.31 10.20
C GLN A 386 -14.28 -15.77 10.46
N LEU A 387 -13.37 -15.84 9.47
CA LEU A 387 -12.05 -15.23 9.57
C LEU A 387 -12.12 -13.72 9.76
N ALA A 388 -12.98 -13.02 9.02
CA ALA A 388 -13.17 -11.57 9.16
C ALA A 388 -13.63 -11.20 10.58
N ALA A 389 -14.54 -11.99 11.16
CA ALA A 389 -14.98 -11.84 12.55
C ALA A 389 -13.85 -12.10 13.56
N LEU A 390 -13.05 -13.15 13.37
CA LEU A 390 -11.91 -13.49 14.23
C LEU A 390 -10.77 -12.47 14.15
N MET A 391 -10.46 -11.98 12.93
CA MET A 391 -9.47 -10.94 12.70
C MET A 391 -9.81 -9.67 13.48
N THR A 392 -11.10 -9.31 13.51
CA THR A 392 -11.59 -8.08 14.15
C THR A 392 -12.25 -8.34 15.50
N HIS A 393 -11.96 -9.50 16.10
CA HIS A 393 -12.48 -9.85 17.41
C HIS A 393 -12.00 -8.82 18.46
N PRO A 394 -12.84 -8.37 19.41
CA PRO A 394 -12.44 -7.38 20.41
C PRO A 394 -11.25 -7.78 21.27
N GLU A 395 -11.02 -9.09 21.44
CA GLU A 395 -9.85 -9.64 22.15
C GLU A 395 -8.64 -9.89 21.25
N ASN A 396 -8.72 -9.63 19.93
CA ASN A 396 -7.55 -9.64 19.05
C ASN A 396 -6.78 -8.32 19.15
N GLY A 397 -6.06 -8.12 20.25
CA GLY A 397 -5.21 -6.95 20.44
C GLY A 397 -4.03 -6.87 19.47
N ARG A 398 -3.64 -7.98 18.81
CA ARG A 398 -2.60 -7.94 17.77
C ARG A 398 -3.04 -7.08 16.59
N PHE A 399 -4.30 -7.19 16.17
CA PHE A 399 -4.88 -6.41 15.07
C PHE A 399 -4.73 -4.89 15.27
N THR A 400 -5.08 -4.41 16.47
CA THR A 400 -5.01 -2.97 16.78
C THR A 400 -3.56 -2.50 16.96
N ARG A 401 -2.72 -3.28 17.66
CA ARG A 401 -1.28 -2.97 17.83
C ARG A 401 -0.54 -2.83 16.50
N THR A 402 -0.79 -3.75 15.56
CA THR A 402 -0.16 -3.69 14.23
C THR A 402 -0.47 -2.39 13.52
N LEU A 403 -1.74 -1.97 13.50
CA LEU A 403 -2.10 -0.74 12.80
C LEU A 403 -1.53 0.50 13.48
N VAL A 404 -1.70 0.65 14.80
CA VAL A 404 -1.20 1.85 15.49
C VAL A 404 0.32 1.95 15.45
N ASN A 405 1.04 0.80 15.43
CA ASN A 405 2.48 0.77 15.22
C ASN A 405 2.88 1.32 13.84
N ARG A 406 2.10 0.99 12.80
CA ARG A 406 2.33 1.52 11.45
C ARG A 406 2.01 3.01 11.34
N LEU A 407 0.89 3.46 11.92
CA LEU A 407 0.56 4.89 11.97
C LEU A 407 1.64 5.67 12.73
N TRP A 408 2.10 5.14 13.87
CA TRP A 408 3.21 5.69 14.62
C TRP A 408 4.47 5.77 13.76
N HIS A 409 4.88 4.70 13.09
CA HIS A 409 6.03 4.71 12.19
C HIS A 409 5.88 5.76 11.07
N ARG A 410 4.69 5.88 10.45
CA ARG A 410 4.44 6.88 9.40
C ARG A 410 4.63 8.32 9.91
N LEU A 411 4.28 8.60 11.17
CA LEU A 411 4.45 9.92 11.79
C LEU A 411 5.85 10.14 12.39
N MET A 412 6.43 9.12 13.01
CA MET A 412 7.63 9.22 13.85
C MET A 412 8.91 8.70 13.21
N GLY A 413 8.82 7.98 12.08
CA GLY A 413 9.97 7.47 11.33
C GLY A 413 10.65 6.22 11.91
N HIS A 414 10.25 5.77 13.10
CA HIS A 414 10.62 4.48 13.69
C HIS A 414 9.37 3.86 14.35
N GLY A 415 9.18 2.55 14.21
CA GLY A 415 8.03 1.85 14.81
C GLY A 415 8.17 1.68 16.31
N ILE A 416 7.09 1.53 17.06
CA ILE A 416 7.16 1.06 18.46
C ILE A 416 7.72 -0.38 18.52
N VAL A 417 7.28 -1.20 17.55
CA VAL A 417 7.93 -2.45 17.18
C VAL A 417 8.58 -2.24 15.81
N HIS A 418 9.83 -2.65 15.66
CA HIS A 418 10.59 -2.48 14.42
C HIS A 418 11.44 -3.73 14.13
N PRO A 419 11.46 -4.25 12.89
CA PRO A 419 10.69 -3.84 11.70
C PRO A 419 9.15 -4.02 11.84
N LEU A 420 8.36 -3.37 10.98
CA LEU A 420 6.89 -3.30 11.13
C LEU A 420 6.16 -4.63 10.91
N ASP A 421 6.77 -5.57 10.17
CA ASP A 421 6.22 -6.91 9.90
C ASP A 421 6.85 -8.00 10.78
N ALA A 422 7.55 -7.58 11.83
CA ALA A 422 8.10 -8.44 12.86
C ALA A 422 7.42 -8.11 14.20
N MET A 423 6.09 -8.19 14.26
CA MET A 423 5.35 -7.86 15.50
C MET A 423 5.68 -8.79 16.69
N GLN A 424 6.40 -9.89 16.44
CA GLN A 424 7.02 -10.77 17.45
C GLN A 424 8.31 -10.20 18.07
N SER A 425 8.79 -9.04 17.61
CA SER A 425 9.87 -8.32 18.27
C SER A 425 9.34 -7.53 19.47
N GLU A 426 10.14 -7.44 20.53
CA GLU A 426 9.76 -6.69 21.73
C GLU A 426 9.63 -5.18 21.40
N PRO A 427 8.52 -4.54 21.79
CA PRO A 427 8.37 -3.09 21.61
C PRO A 427 9.33 -2.33 22.53
N TRP A 428 9.92 -1.24 22.05
CA TRP A 428 10.75 -0.38 22.92
C TRP A 428 9.91 0.33 24.01
N SER A 429 8.58 0.43 23.83
CA SER A 429 7.62 0.85 24.86
C SER A 429 6.30 0.10 24.74
N THR A 430 6.13 -0.95 25.55
CA THR A 430 4.91 -1.76 25.61
C THR A 430 3.69 -0.94 26.06
N ASP A 431 3.86 -0.06 27.05
CA ASP A 431 2.77 0.77 27.58
C ASP A 431 2.24 1.75 26.54
N LEU A 432 3.12 2.37 25.75
CA LEU A 432 2.68 3.24 24.66
C LEU A 432 1.92 2.47 23.58
N LEU A 433 2.45 1.32 23.15
CA LEU A 433 1.82 0.49 22.13
C LEU A 433 0.42 0.02 22.56
N ASP A 434 0.31 -0.50 23.78
CA ASP A 434 -0.96 -0.99 24.33
C ASP A 434 -1.97 0.14 24.53
N TYR A 435 -1.51 1.29 25.03
CA TYR A 435 -2.37 2.47 25.18
C TYR A 435 -2.95 2.91 23.84
N LEU A 436 -2.11 3.09 22.81
CA LEU A 436 -2.57 3.52 21.48
C LEU A 436 -3.52 2.49 20.87
N ALA A 437 -3.21 1.20 21.00
CA ALA A 437 -4.04 0.11 20.48
C ALA A 437 -5.42 0.06 21.16
N HIS A 438 -5.45 0.22 22.49
CA HIS A 438 -6.69 0.28 23.26
C HIS A 438 -7.50 1.56 22.95
N HIS A 439 -6.84 2.72 22.91
CA HIS A 439 -7.47 4.00 22.54
C HIS A 439 -8.10 3.92 21.15
N PHE A 440 -7.40 3.33 20.18
CA PHE A 440 -7.92 3.14 18.82
C PHE A 440 -9.19 2.27 18.80
N GLN A 441 -9.20 1.17 19.55
CA GLN A 441 -10.36 0.29 19.67
C GLN A 441 -11.56 0.99 20.35
N GLN A 442 -11.33 1.69 21.46
CA GLN A 442 -12.39 2.39 22.20
C GLN A 442 -13.03 3.53 21.41
N ASN A 443 -12.28 4.13 20.47
CA ASN A 443 -12.77 5.20 19.60
C ASN A 443 -13.27 4.69 18.25
N GLY A 444 -13.82 3.46 18.22
CA GLY A 444 -14.50 2.92 17.04
C GLY A 444 -13.58 2.71 15.83
N TYR A 445 -12.30 2.42 16.07
CA TYR A 445 -11.32 2.17 15.02
C TYR A 445 -11.16 3.34 14.02
N ASP A 446 -11.30 4.57 14.51
CA ASP A 446 -11.16 5.80 13.71
C ASP A 446 -9.69 6.14 13.44
N LEU A 447 -9.30 6.10 12.16
CA LEU A 447 -7.93 6.39 11.71
C LEU A 447 -7.57 7.87 11.90
N LYS A 448 -8.46 8.79 11.51
CA LYS A 448 -8.21 10.23 11.62
C LYS A 448 -8.10 10.66 13.08
N MET A 449 -8.96 10.17 13.95
CA MET A 449 -8.88 10.47 15.39
C MET A 449 -7.57 9.95 15.99
N THR A 450 -7.09 8.78 15.57
CA THR A 450 -5.80 8.24 16.03
C THR A 450 -4.63 9.09 15.55
N LEU A 451 -4.64 9.52 14.29
CA LEU A 451 -3.64 10.43 13.74
C LEU A 451 -3.66 11.78 14.45
N GLU A 452 -4.84 12.34 14.73
CA GLU A 452 -5.01 13.56 15.52
C GLU A 452 -4.42 13.39 16.92
N HIS A 453 -4.74 12.29 17.60
CA HIS A 453 -4.26 12.00 18.94
C HIS A 453 -2.72 11.91 18.99
N ILE A 454 -2.07 11.30 18.00
CA ILE A 454 -0.61 11.27 17.94
C ILE A 454 -0.07 12.65 17.59
N ALA A 455 -0.59 13.31 16.55
CA ALA A 455 -0.05 14.56 16.00
C ALA A 455 -0.26 15.78 16.92
N THR A 456 -1.20 15.71 17.86
CA THR A 456 -1.43 16.76 18.87
C THR A 456 -0.58 16.59 20.13
N SER A 457 0.11 15.45 20.29
CA SER A 457 1.08 15.25 21.38
C SER A 457 2.31 16.13 21.22
N GLN A 458 2.90 16.55 22.33
CA GLN A 458 4.18 17.25 22.32
C GLN A 458 5.32 16.32 21.88
N THR A 459 5.18 15.02 22.06
CA THR A 459 6.09 13.98 21.56
C THR A 459 6.21 14.02 20.03
N TYR A 460 5.10 14.10 19.29
CA TYR A 460 5.12 14.28 17.83
C TYR A 460 5.69 15.64 17.42
N GLN A 461 5.41 16.68 18.21
CA GLN A 461 5.84 18.05 17.96
C GLN A 461 7.30 18.32 18.33
N ALA A 462 8.01 17.33 18.89
CA ALA A 462 9.41 17.44 19.22
C ALA A 462 10.30 17.61 17.98
N ARG A 463 11.47 18.20 18.18
CA ARG A 463 12.53 18.26 17.19
C ARG A 463 12.92 16.85 16.77
N SER A 464 13.24 16.69 15.49
CA SER A 464 13.70 15.40 14.99
C SER A 464 15.08 15.06 15.53
N GLU A 465 15.31 13.77 15.81
CA GLU A 465 16.62 13.30 16.25
C GLU A 465 17.66 13.37 15.13
N ILE A 466 18.91 13.54 15.52
CA ILE A 466 20.06 13.46 14.63
C ILE A 466 20.62 12.04 14.77
N LEU A 467 20.59 11.27 13.68
CA LEU A 467 21.12 9.91 13.64
C LEU A 467 22.65 9.94 13.58
N ASN A 468 23.29 9.07 14.35
CA ASN A 468 24.74 8.82 14.30
C ASN A 468 24.97 7.36 13.87
N ASP A 469 26.10 7.06 13.24
CA ASP A 469 26.40 5.73 12.65
C ASP A 469 26.57 4.58 13.67
N ASP A 470 26.52 4.88 14.97
CA ASP A 470 26.80 3.95 16.07
C ASP A 470 25.52 3.69 16.90
N GLU A 471 24.60 2.90 16.36
CA GLU A 471 23.38 2.52 17.10
C GLU A 471 23.52 1.12 17.72
N SER A 472 23.94 1.14 18.99
CA SER A 472 23.46 0.19 20.01
C SER A 472 21.94 0.34 20.20
N ALA A 473 21.32 -0.60 20.95
CA ALA A 473 19.87 -0.75 21.12
C ALA A 473 19.05 0.57 21.08
N TYR A 474 18.00 0.58 20.25
CA TYR A 474 17.18 1.77 20.00
C TYR A 474 16.59 2.38 21.29
N ALA A 475 16.67 3.71 21.39
CA ALA A 475 15.97 4.49 22.40
C ALA A 475 15.41 5.78 21.78
N PHE A 476 14.18 6.15 22.15
CA PHE A 476 13.51 7.31 21.56
C PHE A 476 14.17 8.63 21.97
N LYS A 477 14.73 9.39 21.01
CA LYS A 477 15.28 10.75 21.22
C LYS A 477 14.52 11.83 20.43
N GLY A 478 13.45 11.43 19.73
CA GLY A 478 12.60 12.30 18.93
C GLY A 478 12.14 11.60 17.65
N PRO A 479 11.22 12.21 16.87
CA PRO A 479 10.86 11.70 15.56
C PRO A 479 12.09 11.63 14.62
N ARG A 480 12.25 10.56 13.83
CA ARG A 480 13.29 10.48 12.80
C ARG A 480 12.92 11.32 11.58
N ALA A 481 13.93 11.96 10.97
CA ALA A 481 13.74 12.58 9.66
C ALA A 481 13.42 11.51 8.61
N LYS A 482 12.38 11.76 7.81
CA LYS A 482 11.90 10.82 6.79
C LYS A 482 12.20 11.38 5.41
N ARG A 483 12.70 10.53 4.51
CA ARG A 483 12.74 10.84 3.07
C ARG A 483 11.31 11.06 2.59
N LEU A 484 11.10 12.09 1.76
CA LEU A 484 9.81 12.26 1.08
C LEU A 484 9.53 11.03 0.22
N SER A 485 8.30 10.52 0.26
CA SER A 485 7.91 9.48 -0.68
C SER A 485 7.96 10.02 -2.12
N ALA A 486 8.11 9.14 -3.10
CA ALA A 486 8.03 9.52 -4.52
C ALA A 486 6.80 10.39 -4.83
N GLU A 487 5.66 10.04 -4.24
CA GLU A 487 4.40 10.77 -4.39
C GLU A 487 4.47 12.17 -3.78
N GLN A 488 4.94 12.31 -2.53
CA GLN A 488 5.11 13.62 -1.89
C GLN A 488 6.09 14.51 -2.66
N PHE A 489 7.20 13.93 -3.15
CA PHE A 489 8.21 14.68 -3.90
C PHE A 489 7.64 15.18 -5.23
N VAL A 490 7.01 14.31 -6.02
CA VAL A 490 6.43 14.68 -7.31
C VAL A 490 5.26 15.65 -7.15
N ASP A 491 4.40 15.44 -6.15
CA ASP A 491 3.30 16.35 -5.84
C ASP A 491 3.83 17.75 -5.47
N ALA A 492 4.91 17.83 -4.69
CA ALA A 492 5.53 19.11 -4.33
C ALA A 492 6.08 19.83 -5.57
N VAL A 493 6.75 19.11 -6.49
CA VAL A 493 7.22 19.68 -7.76
C VAL A 493 6.03 20.19 -8.57
N TRP A 494 5.00 19.37 -8.76
CA TRP A 494 3.80 19.76 -9.52
C TRP A 494 3.04 20.94 -8.90
N GLN A 495 2.98 21.03 -7.57
CA GLN A 495 2.36 22.14 -6.85
C GLN A 495 3.11 23.45 -7.11
N LEU A 496 4.44 23.41 -7.13
CA LEU A 496 5.29 24.59 -7.35
C LEU A 496 5.31 25.03 -8.82
N THR A 497 5.26 24.09 -9.77
CA THR A 497 5.41 24.37 -11.20
C THR A 497 4.08 24.53 -11.94
N GLY A 498 2.97 24.06 -11.35
CA GLY A 498 1.67 23.98 -12.02
C GLY A 498 1.61 22.92 -13.12
N THR A 499 2.52 21.93 -13.12
CA THR A 499 2.65 20.94 -14.20
C THR A 499 2.06 19.58 -13.87
N ALA A 500 1.11 19.50 -12.93
CA ALA A 500 0.42 18.26 -12.66
C ALA A 500 -0.26 17.69 -13.91
N PRO A 501 -0.35 16.36 -14.06
CA PRO A 501 -1.11 15.74 -15.13
C PRO A 501 -2.56 16.23 -15.16
N LYS A 502 -3.14 16.30 -16.36
CA LYS A 502 -4.55 16.61 -16.56
C LYS A 502 -5.46 15.37 -16.50
N LYS A 503 -4.87 14.18 -16.35
CA LYS A 503 -5.58 12.90 -16.32
C LYS A 503 -5.03 12.00 -15.21
N MET A 504 -5.92 11.21 -14.63
CA MET A 504 -5.60 10.18 -13.63
C MET A 504 -5.90 8.79 -14.16
N ASP A 505 -5.20 7.78 -13.64
CA ASP A 505 -5.46 6.36 -13.95
C ASP A 505 -6.46 5.74 -12.97
N ALA A 506 -6.55 6.26 -11.73
CA ALA A 506 -7.48 5.78 -10.72
C ALA A 506 -8.95 6.08 -11.12
N PRO A 507 -9.84 5.07 -11.16
CA PRO A 507 -11.24 5.25 -11.56
C PRO A 507 -12.11 5.71 -10.38
N VAL A 508 -11.83 6.91 -9.84
CA VAL A 508 -12.42 7.40 -8.58
C VAL A 508 -13.11 8.76 -8.75
N PHE A 509 -14.08 9.06 -7.89
CA PHE A 509 -14.58 10.42 -7.69
C PHE A 509 -13.83 11.08 -6.55
N ARG A 510 -13.28 12.26 -6.80
CA ARG A 510 -12.42 12.97 -5.86
C ARG A 510 -13.23 13.87 -4.92
N ALA A 511 -14.23 13.27 -4.28
CA ALA A 511 -15.13 13.94 -3.35
C ALA A 511 -15.74 12.95 -2.36
N LYS A 512 -16.03 13.44 -1.15
CA LYS A 512 -16.81 12.70 -0.16
C LYS A 512 -18.27 12.64 -0.62
N PRO A 513 -18.93 11.47 -0.55
CA PRO A 513 -20.37 11.38 -0.76
C PRO A 513 -21.12 12.32 0.19
N ASP A 514 -22.05 13.12 -0.35
CA ASP A 514 -22.89 14.04 0.41
C ASP A 514 -24.37 13.66 0.23
N PRO A 515 -25.01 13.05 1.25
CA PRO A 515 -26.43 12.70 1.20
C PRO A 515 -27.38 13.88 1.04
N ALA A 516 -27.01 15.07 1.53
CA ALA A 516 -27.84 16.27 1.39
C ALA A 516 -27.79 16.79 -0.05
N ALA A 517 -26.61 16.88 -0.64
CA ALA A 517 -26.46 17.19 -2.06
C ALA A 517 -27.15 16.15 -2.96
N ALA A 518 -27.02 14.86 -2.63
CA ALA A 518 -27.68 13.77 -3.37
C ALA A 518 -29.21 13.93 -3.38
N LYS A 519 -29.83 14.31 -2.26
CA LYS A 519 -31.28 14.55 -2.19
C LYS A 519 -31.75 15.72 -3.05
N ALA A 520 -30.87 16.70 -3.31
CA ALA A 520 -31.18 17.85 -4.16
C ALA A 520 -31.11 17.53 -5.67
N ILE A 521 -30.50 16.40 -6.05
CA ILE A 521 -30.39 16.00 -7.45
C ILE A 521 -31.74 15.48 -7.97
N ALA A 522 -32.33 16.20 -8.92
CA ALA A 522 -33.46 15.73 -9.70
C ALA A 522 -33.00 14.90 -10.90
N LEU A 523 -33.55 13.69 -11.03
CA LEU A 523 -33.34 12.83 -12.19
C LEU A 523 -34.37 13.15 -13.28
N THR A 524 -33.95 13.88 -14.31
CA THR A 524 -34.81 14.38 -15.39
C THR A 524 -34.75 13.52 -16.66
N GLY A 525 -33.77 12.63 -16.76
CA GLY A 525 -33.62 11.71 -17.88
C GLY A 525 -34.82 10.81 -18.10
N LYS A 526 -34.99 10.39 -19.34
CA LYS A 526 -35.97 9.42 -19.83
C LYS A 526 -35.24 8.22 -20.39
N TRP A 527 -35.85 7.04 -20.27
CA TRP A 527 -35.32 5.85 -20.92
C TRP A 527 -35.57 5.96 -22.43
N ILE A 528 -34.52 5.75 -23.22
CA ILE A 528 -34.56 5.91 -24.67
C ILE A 528 -34.01 4.66 -25.38
N TRP A 529 -34.55 4.36 -26.56
CA TRP A 529 -34.04 3.31 -27.45
C TRP A 529 -34.38 3.62 -28.92
N GLY A 530 -34.09 2.68 -29.81
CA GLY A 530 -34.55 2.69 -31.20
C GLY A 530 -36.03 2.29 -31.36
N SER A 531 -36.53 2.38 -32.59
CA SER A 531 -37.93 2.07 -32.94
C SER A 531 -38.37 0.62 -32.67
N SER A 532 -37.43 -0.28 -32.39
CA SER A 532 -37.67 -1.66 -31.96
C SER A 532 -38.28 -1.76 -30.55
N ALA A 533 -38.14 -0.71 -29.73
CA ALA A 533 -38.73 -0.61 -28.39
C ALA A 533 -40.02 0.22 -28.33
N ALA A 534 -40.67 0.47 -29.48
CA ALA A 534 -41.98 1.13 -29.52
C ALA A 534 -43.03 0.33 -28.73
N GLU A 535 -44.10 1.01 -28.30
CA GLU A 535 -45.16 0.38 -27.52
C GLU A 535 -45.67 -0.92 -28.17
N GLY A 536 -45.78 -1.98 -27.36
CA GLY A 536 -46.15 -3.32 -27.82
C GLY A 536 -45.04 -4.11 -28.53
N LYS A 537 -43.82 -3.58 -28.65
CA LYS A 537 -42.67 -4.27 -29.24
C LYS A 537 -41.56 -4.50 -28.21
N VAL A 538 -40.73 -5.50 -28.48
CA VAL A 538 -39.52 -5.80 -27.72
C VAL A 538 -38.31 -5.84 -28.66
N PRO A 539 -37.22 -5.15 -28.33
CA PRO A 539 -35.97 -5.24 -29.04
C PRO A 539 -35.48 -6.69 -29.22
N PRO A 540 -34.97 -7.08 -30.41
CA PRO A 540 -34.43 -8.41 -30.63
C PRO A 540 -33.09 -8.59 -29.91
N ALA A 541 -32.80 -9.83 -29.50
CA ALA A 541 -31.50 -10.19 -28.95
C ALA A 541 -30.37 -9.92 -29.95
N GLY A 542 -29.26 -9.38 -29.45
CA GLY A 542 -28.09 -8.98 -30.25
C GLY A 542 -28.23 -7.64 -30.96
N GLU A 543 -29.39 -6.97 -30.89
CA GLU A 543 -29.58 -5.64 -31.50
C GLU A 543 -28.55 -4.66 -30.95
N THR A 544 -27.82 -3.99 -31.84
CA THR A 544 -26.87 -2.93 -31.48
C THR A 544 -27.25 -1.65 -32.21
N ILE A 545 -27.48 -0.58 -31.46
CA ILE A 545 -27.85 0.74 -31.98
C ILE A 545 -26.83 1.80 -31.54
N LEU A 546 -26.76 2.89 -32.30
CA LEU A 546 -26.09 4.11 -31.89
C LEU A 546 -27.13 5.10 -31.39
N LEU A 547 -26.92 5.67 -30.20
CA LEU A 547 -27.69 6.77 -29.64
C LEU A 547 -26.78 8.00 -29.59
N ARG A 548 -27.30 9.18 -29.96
CA ARG A 548 -26.51 10.42 -29.92
C ARG A 548 -27.30 11.62 -29.43
N ALA A 549 -26.57 12.52 -28.80
CA ALA A 549 -26.93 13.92 -28.58
C ALA A 549 -25.71 14.81 -28.81
N ASN A 550 -25.94 16.11 -29.01
CA ASN A 550 -24.87 17.10 -29.06
C ASN A 550 -25.09 18.10 -27.92
N TRP A 551 -24.15 18.15 -26.99
CA TRP A 551 -24.22 19.08 -25.86
C TRP A 551 -23.42 20.34 -26.15
N LYS A 552 -24.12 21.46 -26.32
CA LYS A 552 -23.48 22.76 -26.50
C LYS A 552 -23.30 23.44 -25.14
N LEU A 553 -22.08 23.81 -24.78
CA LEU A 553 -21.74 24.55 -23.56
C LEU A 553 -21.39 26.00 -23.89
N ASP A 554 -21.92 26.94 -23.11
CA ASP A 554 -21.75 28.38 -23.38
C ASP A 554 -20.42 28.94 -22.84
N ALA A 555 -19.80 28.26 -21.89
CA ALA A 555 -18.48 28.56 -21.34
C ALA A 555 -17.70 27.26 -21.07
N ASP A 556 -16.43 27.39 -20.70
CA ASP A 556 -15.61 26.22 -20.37
C ASP A 556 -16.13 25.49 -19.12
N PRO A 557 -16.19 24.15 -19.14
CA PRO A 557 -16.57 23.36 -17.98
C PRO A 557 -15.47 23.41 -16.92
N VAL A 558 -15.87 23.69 -15.68
CA VAL A 558 -15.00 23.68 -14.49
C VAL A 558 -15.11 22.37 -13.74
N SER A 559 -16.32 21.82 -13.66
CA SER A 559 -16.57 20.49 -13.10
C SER A 559 -17.77 19.84 -13.78
N GLY A 560 -17.97 18.55 -13.55
CA GLY A 560 -19.17 17.88 -14.02
C GLY A 560 -19.10 16.37 -13.91
N ALA A 561 -20.28 15.75 -13.97
CA ALA A 561 -20.43 14.31 -13.97
C ALA A 561 -21.56 13.87 -14.89
N ALA A 562 -21.46 12.66 -15.43
CA ALA A 562 -22.54 11.94 -16.07
C ALA A 562 -22.84 10.66 -15.30
N ILE A 563 -24.12 10.29 -15.24
CA ILE A 563 -24.58 8.96 -14.88
C ILE A 563 -25.24 8.32 -16.10
N LEU A 564 -25.04 7.01 -16.24
CA LEU A 564 -25.70 6.22 -17.27
C LEU A 564 -25.88 4.77 -16.84
N THR A 565 -26.95 4.17 -17.34
CA THR A 565 -27.21 2.73 -17.24
C THR A 565 -27.96 2.28 -18.49
N CYS A 566 -27.76 1.04 -18.90
CA CYS A 566 -28.38 0.47 -20.09
C CYS A 566 -28.78 -0.97 -19.81
N ASP A 567 -29.96 -1.34 -20.27
CA ASP A 567 -30.36 -2.74 -20.38
C ASP A 567 -30.17 -3.15 -21.86
N ASN A 568 -29.14 -3.92 -22.24
CA ASN A 568 -28.17 -4.65 -21.39
C ASN A 568 -26.76 -4.03 -21.35
N GLU A 569 -26.22 -3.62 -22.50
CA GLU A 569 -24.83 -3.20 -22.63
C GLU A 569 -24.74 -1.81 -23.23
N PHE A 570 -23.74 -1.03 -22.79
CA PHE A 570 -23.42 0.24 -23.40
C PHE A 570 -21.91 0.47 -23.53
N THR A 571 -21.53 1.32 -24.47
CA THR A 571 -20.23 1.99 -24.51
C THR A 571 -20.44 3.47 -24.79
N LEU A 572 -19.99 4.32 -23.86
CA LEU A 572 -20.07 5.78 -23.96
C LEU A 572 -18.84 6.34 -24.66
N TYR A 573 -19.10 7.24 -25.61
CA TYR A 573 -18.13 8.07 -26.29
C TYR A 573 -18.47 9.55 -26.10
N ILE A 574 -17.48 10.34 -25.74
CA ILE A 574 -17.59 11.81 -25.69
C ILE A 574 -16.51 12.36 -26.60
N ASN A 575 -16.88 13.28 -27.51
CA ASN A 575 -15.96 13.86 -28.47
C ASN A 575 -15.19 12.78 -29.29
N GLY A 576 -15.86 11.65 -29.59
CA GLY A 576 -15.32 10.52 -30.35
C GLY A 576 -14.37 9.58 -29.61
N ARG A 577 -14.08 9.85 -28.32
CA ARG A 577 -13.20 9.01 -27.49
C ARG A 577 -14.04 8.09 -26.60
N LYS A 578 -13.68 6.81 -26.51
CA LYS A 578 -14.30 5.87 -25.56
C LYS A 578 -14.04 6.38 -24.14
N ILE A 579 -15.09 6.50 -23.35
CA ILE A 579 -15.02 6.96 -21.96
C ILE A 579 -15.19 5.80 -21.00
N THR A 580 -16.23 4.99 -21.16
CA THR A 580 -16.50 3.82 -20.33
C THR A 580 -17.48 2.89 -21.04
N SER A 581 -17.66 1.67 -20.51
CA SER A 581 -18.63 0.68 -20.95
C SER A 581 -19.18 -0.08 -19.75
N GLY A 582 -20.38 -0.62 -19.86
CA GLY A 582 -21.00 -1.44 -18.83
C GLY A 582 -22.02 -2.41 -19.42
N ASP A 583 -22.27 -3.49 -18.71
CA ASP A 583 -23.12 -4.62 -19.10
C ASP A 583 -24.12 -5.04 -18.00
N ASN A 584 -24.17 -4.27 -16.91
CA ASN A 584 -25.02 -4.52 -15.75
C ASN A 584 -25.93 -3.32 -15.49
N TRP A 585 -27.19 -3.42 -15.93
CA TRP A 585 -28.19 -2.36 -15.76
C TRP A 585 -28.46 -1.99 -14.29
N ASN A 586 -28.21 -2.92 -13.37
CA ASN A 586 -28.43 -2.71 -11.93
C ASN A 586 -27.28 -1.92 -11.27
N GLN A 587 -26.19 -1.67 -12.00
CA GLN A 587 -25.09 -0.82 -11.55
C GLN A 587 -25.06 0.47 -12.37
N VAL A 588 -25.47 1.58 -11.75
CA VAL A 588 -25.40 2.88 -12.42
C VAL A 588 -23.94 3.26 -12.57
N THR A 589 -23.51 3.47 -13.81
CA THR A 589 -22.16 3.93 -14.10
C THR A 589 -22.11 5.44 -14.00
N ALA A 590 -21.05 5.97 -13.42
CA ALA A 590 -20.84 7.40 -13.32
C ALA A 590 -19.45 7.79 -13.85
N VAL A 591 -19.36 8.99 -14.40
CA VAL A 591 -18.20 9.46 -15.15
C VAL A 591 -17.93 10.92 -14.80
N ALA A 592 -16.71 11.26 -14.37
CA ALA A 592 -16.30 12.66 -14.25
C ALA A 592 -16.07 13.29 -15.63
N LEU A 593 -16.54 14.53 -15.83
CA LEU A 593 -16.59 15.17 -17.17
C LEU A 593 -15.64 16.35 -17.36
N HIS A 594 -14.99 16.84 -16.29
CA HIS A 594 -14.17 18.06 -16.32
C HIS A 594 -13.08 18.04 -17.42
N ASP A 595 -12.43 16.91 -17.67
CA ASP A 595 -11.39 16.75 -18.70
C ASP A 595 -11.91 16.23 -20.06
N LYS A 596 -13.24 16.07 -20.19
CA LYS A 596 -13.90 15.39 -21.32
C LYS A 596 -14.73 16.33 -22.19
N LEU A 597 -15.10 17.48 -21.63
CA LEU A 597 -15.92 18.49 -22.26
C LEU A 597 -15.08 19.74 -22.62
N LYS A 598 -15.63 20.58 -23.49
CA LYS A 598 -15.06 21.88 -23.89
C LYS A 598 -16.17 22.90 -24.11
N GLN A 599 -15.87 24.19 -24.09
CA GLN A 599 -16.80 25.19 -24.60
C GLN A 599 -17.24 24.85 -26.04
N GLY A 600 -18.51 25.10 -26.35
CA GLY A 600 -19.12 24.80 -27.63
C GLY A 600 -19.63 23.35 -27.71
N ASN A 601 -19.53 22.74 -28.89
CA ASN A 601 -20.17 21.46 -29.19
C ASN A 601 -19.38 20.27 -28.62
N ASN A 602 -20.10 19.40 -27.91
CA ASN A 602 -19.63 18.13 -27.37
C ASN A 602 -20.55 16.99 -27.85
N PRO A 603 -20.19 16.24 -28.89
CA PRO A 603 -20.93 15.06 -29.31
C PRO A 603 -20.87 13.97 -28.23
N ILE A 604 -22.04 13.53 -27.80
CA ILE A 604 -22.25 12.40 -26.88
C ILE A 604 -22.84 11.25 -27.70
N VAL A 605 -22.14 10.13 -27.74
CA VAL A 605 -22.57 8.95 -28.49
C VAL A 605 -22.50 7.73 -27.60
N VAL A 606 -23.55 6.92 -27.60
CA VAL A 606 -23.60 5.66 -26.89
C VAL A 606 -23.87 4.54 -27.89
N VAL A 607 -22.96 3.57 -27.95
CA VAL A 607 -23.25 2.27 -28.59
C VAL A 607 -24.01 1.46 -27.56
N ALA A 608 -25.27 1.16 -27.81
CA ALA A 608 -26.11 0.40 -26.90
C ALA A 608 -26.49 -0.93 -27.53
N LYS A 609 -26.44 -2.02 -26.76
CA LYS A 609 -26.69 -3.36 -27.24
C LYS A 609 -27.66 -4.11 -26.33
N ASN A 610 -28.66 -4.73 -26.95
CA ASN A 610 -29.46 -5.75 -26.30
C ASN A 610 -28.67 -7.07 -26.32
N ALA A 611 -28.14 -7.46 -25.17
CA ALA A 611 -27.32 -8.67 -25.00
C ALA A 611 -28.10 -9.81 -24.35
N GLY A 612 -29.43 -9.70 -24.28
CA GLY A 612 -30.30 -10.75 -23.78
C GLY A 612 -30.16 -12.05 -24.58
N LYS A 613 -30.46 -13.18 -23.92
CA LYS A 613 -30.51 -14.50 -24.57
C LYS A 613 -31.70 -14.68 -25.52
N GLY A 614 -32.62 -13.71 -25.54
CA GLY A 614 -33.81 -13.64 -26.39
C GLY A 614 -34.38 -12.21 -26.39
N PRO A 615 -35.42 -11.91 -27.20
CA PRO A 615 -36.04 -10.59 -27.21
C PRO A 615 -36.54 -10.19 -25.82
N ASN A 616 -36.17 -9.00 -25.36
CA ASN A 616 -36.48 -8.47 -24.04
C ASN A 616 -36.57 -6.94 -24.09
N SER A 617 -36.96 -6.31 -22.98
CA SER A 617 -36.94 -4.85 -22.87
C SER A 617 -35.51 -4.33 -22.91
N ALA A 618 -35.25 -3.32 -23.74
CA ALA A 618 -33.97 -2.62 -23.78
C ALA A 618 -34.18 -1.11 -23.66
N GLY A 619 -33.22 -0.42 -23.05
CA GLY A 619 -33.31 1.01 -22.83
C GLY A 619 -32.01 1.59 -22.27
N LEU A 620 -31.70 2.82 -22.66
CA LEU A 620 -30.60 3.61 -22.11
C LEU A 620 -31.17 4.75 -21.28
N TYR A 621 -30.61 4.96 -20.09
CA TYR A 621 -30.73 6.20 -19.33
C TYR A 621 -29.39 6.95 -19.32
N PHE A 622 -29.43 8.27 -19.54
CA PHE A 622 -28.27 9.14 -19.42
C PHE A 622 -28.66 10.48 -18.77
N GLN A 623 -27.86 10.97 -17.85
CA GLN A 623 -27.95 12.34 -17.37
C GLN A 623 -26.57 12.87 -17.01
N ALA A 624 -26.27 14.10 -17.42
CA ALA A 624 -25.03 14.79 -17.13
C ALA A 624 -25.29 16.20 -16.59
N GLN A 625 -24.43 16.64 -15.69
CA GLN A 625 -24.39 17.98 -15.12
C GLN A 625 -22.97 18.52 -15.20
N ALA A 626 -22.83 19.80 -15.53
CA ALA A 626 -21.54 20.48 -15.56
C ALA A 626 -21.69 21.90 -15.01
N LYS A 627 -20.73 22.33 -14.19
CA LYS A 627 -20.58 23.72 -13.76
C LYS A 627 -19.62 24.42 -14.69
N LEU A 628 -20.00 25.58 -15.19
CA LEU A 628 -19.24 26.33 -16.19
C LEU A 628 -18.46 27.50 -15.57
N ALA A 629 -17.43 27.98 -16.25
CA ALA A 629 -16.55 29.06 -15.80
C ALA A 629 -17.28 30.41 -15.64
N ASN A 630 -18.42 30.59 -16.31
CA ASN A 630 -19.30 31.74 -16.13
C ASN A 630 -20.23 31.62 -14.90
N GLY A 631 -20.09 30.56 -14.10
CA GLY A 631 -20.89 30.29 -12.91
C GLY A 631 -22.24 29.61 -13.17
N GLN A 632 -22.61 29.38 -14.44
CA GLN A 632 -23.86 28.70 -14.79
C GLN A 632 -23.72 27.18 -14.71
N ASP A 633 -24.83 26.51 -14.40
CA ASP A 633 -24.95 25.06 -14.50
C ASP A 633 -25.56 24.67 -15.86
N ALA A 634 -25.02 23.62 -16.46
CA ALA A 634 -25.53 23.01 -17.68
C ALA A 634 -25.95 21.57 -17.39
N THR A 635 -27.08 21.13 -17.97
CA THR A 635 -27.56 19.75 -17.87
C THR A 635 -27.85 19.18 -19.26
N LEU A 636 -27.50 17.91 -19.47
CA LEU A 636 -27.97 17.11 -20.59
C LEU A 636 -28.67 15.86 -20.03
N SER A 637 -29.87 15.57 -20.51
CA SER A 637 -30.63 14.37 -20.16
C SER A 637 -30.96 13.57 -21.41
N SER A 638 -31.08 12.25 -21.29
CA SER A 638 -31.70 11.42 -22.33
C SER A 638 -33.17 11.77 -22.44
N ASP A 639 -33.65 12.17 -23.61
CA ASP A 639 -35.03 12.55 -23.86
C ASP A 639 -35.37 12.45 -25.36
N ALA A 640 -36.49 13.05 -25.78
CA ALA A 640 -36.94 13.03 -27.16
C ALA A 640 -36.05 13.82 -28.14
N SER A 641 -35.11 14.65 -27.66
CA SER A 641 -34.16 15.37 -28.51
C SER A 641 -33.02 14.47 -29.01
N TRP A 642 -32.85 13.28 -28.42
CA TRP A 642 -31.84 12.32 -28.84
C TRP A 642 -32.22 11.66 -30.17
N GLN A 643 -31.20 11.15 -30.87
CA GLN A 643 -31.38 10.43 -32.12
C GLN A 643 -30.73 9.07 -32.05
N PHE A 644 -31.26 8.09 -32.78
CA PHE A 644 -30.67 6.76 -32.93
C PHE A 644 -30.37 6.40 -34.39
N SER A 645 -29.44 5.45 -34.59
CA SER A 645 -29.25 4.73 -35.85
C SER A 645 -29.17 3.22 -35.59
N PRO A 646 -29.79 2.38 -36.44
CA PRO A 646 -29.72 0.93 -36.32
C PRO A 646 -28.36 0.35 -36.78
N SER A 647 -27.46 1.18 -37.30
CA SER A 647 -26.16 0.74 -37.84
C SER A 647 -25.03 1.25 -36.95
N ALA A 648 -24.52 0.39 -36.06
CA ALA A 648 -23.30 0.69 -35.31
C ALA A 648 -22.06 0.29 -36.11
N ASN A 649 -21.33 1.27 -36.64
CA ASN A 649 -20.02 1.01 -37.24
C ASN A 649 -19.00 0.79 -36.13
N ALA A 650 -18.37 -0.38 -36.09
CA ALA A 650 -17.26 -0.63 -35.19
C ALA A 650 -16.06 0.28 -35.55
N GLY A 651 -15.59 1.06 -34.57
CA GLY A 651 -14.34 1.82 -34.71
C GLY A 651 -13.11 0.96 -34.42
N LYS A 652 -11.92 1.55 -34.52
CA LYS A 652 -10.68 0.96 -33.96
C LYS A 652 -10.71 1.04 -32.43
N GLU A 653 -9.98 0.18 -31.73
CA GLU A 653 -9.94 0.16 -30.25
C GLU A 653 -9.84 1.56 -29.63
N GLY A 654 -10.80 1.89 -28.77
CA GLY A 654 -10.86 3.15 -28.03
C GLY A 654 -11.38 4.38 -28.79
N ARG A 655 -11.69 4.28 -30.09
CA ARG A 655 -12.24 5.39 -30.89
C ARG A 655 -13.57 5.02 -31.55
N LEU A 656 -14.46 6.00 -31.62
CA LEU A 656 -15.73 5.85 -32.34
C LEU A 656 -15.47 5.77 -33.85
N GLY A 657 -16.15 4.85 -34.53
CA GLY A 657 -16.16 4.79 -36.00
C GLY A 657 -16.88 5.98 -36.64
N ALA A 658 -16.87 6.05 -37.97
CA ALA A 658 -17.63 7.08 -38.68
C ALA A 658 -19.13 6.94 -38.38
N LEU A 659 -19.75 8.04 -37.94
CA LEU A 659 -21.18 8.08 -37.67
C LEU A 659 -21.97 7.95 -38.98
N PRO A 660 -23.02 7.13 -39.03
CA PRO A 660 -23.85 7.01 -40.22
C PRO A 660 -24.72 8.26 -40.42
N ASN A 661 -25.17 8.50 -41.65
CA ASN A 661 -26.00 9.67 -41.98
C ASN A 661 -27.51 9.47 -41.71
N ASN A 662 -27.93 8.29 -41.26
CA ASN A 662 -29.33 7.85 -41.19
C ASN A 662 -29.94 7.93 -39.78
N PHE A 663 -29.57 8.94 -38.98
CA PHE A 663 -30.12 9.11 -37.63
C PHE A 663 -31.61 9.48 -37.66
N LYS A 664 -32.39 8.84 -36.79
CA LYS A 664 -33.84 9.03 -36.60
C LYS A 664 -34.13 9.44 -35.15
N PRO A 665 -35.28 10.08 -34.86
CA PRO A 665 -35.68 10.35 -33.47
C PRO A 665 -35.72 9.07 -32.63
N VAL A 666 -35.28 9.13 -31.37
CA VAL A 666 -35.40 8.00 -30.43
C VAL A 666 -36.86 7.69 -30.09
N THR A 667 -37.08 6.48 -29.59
CA THR A 667 -38.32 6.10 -28.91
C THR A 667 -38.15 6.27 -27.40
N LEU A 668 -39.10 6.95 -26.76
CA LEU A 668 -39.18 6.98 -25.30
C LEU A 668 -39.70 5.62 -24.81
N VAL A 669 -38.91 4.96 -23.96
CA VAL A 669 -39.22 3.64 -23.42
C VAL A 669 -39.84 3.81 -22.03
N LYS A 670 -40.90 3.07 -21.75
CA LYS A 670 -41.47 3.01 -20.39
C LYS A 670 -40.48 2.29 -19.48
N ALA A 671 -40.00 2.99 -18.45
CA ALA A 671 -39.04 2.44 -17.50
C ALA A 671 -39.64 1.24 -16.75
N LEU A 672 -38.87 0.16 -16.62
CA LEU A 672 -39.25 -0.94 -15.73
C LEU A 672 -39.11 -0.50 -14.26
N PRO A 673 -39.91 -1.06 -13.33
CA PRO A 673 -39.79 -0.75 -11.91
C PRO A 673 -38.39 -1.04 -11.34
N VAL A 674 -37.77 -2.14 -11.78
CA VAL A 674 -36.41 -2.52 -11.35
C VAL A 674 -35.35 -1.53 -11.82
N TRP A 675 -35.47 -1.03 -13.05
CA TRP A 675 -34.59 0.01 -13.59
C TRP A 675 -34.72 1.31 -12.80
N SER A 676 -35.96 1.73 -12.54
CA SER A 676 -36.26 2.96 -11.81
C SER A 676 -35.74 2.88 -10.37
N LYS A 677 -35.86 1.72 -9.72
CA LYS A 677 -35.35 1.49 -8.37
C LYS A 677 -33.84 1.58 -8.31
N ALA A 678 -33.11 0.87 -9.19
CA ALA A 678 -31.65 0.91 -9.22
C ALA A 678 -31.12 2.34 -9.45
N LEU A 679 -31.73 3.04 -10.40
CA LEU A 679 -31.37 4.41 -10.74
C LEU A 679 -31.65 5.38 -9.57
N ALA A 680 -32.82 5.30 -8.92
CA ALA A 680 -33.17 6.15 -7.80
C ALA A 680 -32.27 5.91 -6.56
N GLN A 681 -31.80 4.68 -6.36
CA GLN A 681 -30.94 4.33 -5.23
C GLN A 681 -29.49 4.82 -5.40
N GLN A 682 -28.97 4.88 -6.63
CA GLN A 682 -27.55 5.15 -6.89
C GLN A 682 -27.31 6.49 -7.60
N GLY A 683 -28.16 6.85 -8.56
CA GLY A 683 -27.96 7.96 -9.50
C GLY A 683 -27.73 9.32 -8.84
N PRO A 684 -28.59 9.76 -7.89
CA PRO A 684 -28.46 11.08 -7.27
C PRO A 684 -27.13 11.24 -6.52
N ALA A 685 -26.73 10.23 -5.76
CA ALA A 685 -25.48 10.23 -5.00
C ALA A 685 -24.25 10.27 -5.91
N LEU A 686 -24.24 9.43 -6.95
CA LEU A 686 -23.15 9.39 -7.93
C LEU A 686 -22.99 10.71 -8.69
N LEU A 687 -24.11 11.31 -9.11
CA LEU A 687 -24.09 12.57 -9.85
C LEU A 687 -23.64 13.74 -8.97
N ALA A 688 -24.10 13.80 -7.72
CA ALA A 688 -23.68 14.81 -6.74
C ALA A 688 -22.18 14.70 -6.44
N GLN A 689 -21.69 13.49 -6.13
CA GLN A 689 -20.28 13.23 -5.83
C GLN A 689 -19.36 13.57 -7.00
N GLY A 690 -19.74 13.15 -8.21
CA GLY A 690 -18.96 13.45 -9.40
C GLY A 690 -18.91 14.94 -9.72
N SER A 691 -20.01 15.67 -9.51
CA SER A 691 -20.07 17.12 -9.73
C SER A 691 -19.24 17.91 -8.71
N ALA A 692 -19.13 17.41 -7.47
CA ALA A 692 -18.32 17.97 -6.41
C ALA A 692 -16.80 17.71 -6.56
N SER A 693 -16.39 16.80 -7.45
CA SER A 693 -14.98 16.36 -7.59
C SER A 693 -14.01 17.47 -8.01
N GLY A 694 -14.49 18.61 -8.54
CA GLY A 694 -13.77 19.88 -8.74
C GLY A 694 -12.46 19.83 -9.55
N ASP A 695 -11.90 21.00 -9.84
CA ASP A 695 -10.58 21.14 -10.47
C ASP A 695 -9.50 21.17 -9.38
N ARG A 696 -8.94 20.00 -9.06
CA ARG A 696 -7.87 19.83 -8.09
C ARG A 696 -6.64 19.30 -8.80
N MET A 697 -5.47 19.75 -8.37
CA MET A 697 -4.19 19.18 -8.82
C MET A 697 -4.25 17.64 -8.71
N ILE A 698 -4.03 16.94 -9.81
CA ILE A 698 -4.00 15.47 -9.80
C ILE A 698 -2.74 15.03 -9.06
N ARG A 699 -2.91 14.15 -8.07
CA ARG A 699 -1.85 13.66 -7.21
C ARG A 699 -1.16 12.45 -7.81
N ALA A 700 0.13 12.30 -7.52
CA ALA A 700 0.96 11.18 -7.96
C ALA A 700 0.39 9.82 -7.52
N ALA A 701 -0.29 9.80 -6.37
CA ALA A 701 -0.98 8.63 -5.85
C ALA A 701 -2.11 8.11 -6.76
N LEU A 702 -2.63 8.91 -7.70
CA LEU A 702 -3.76 8.57 -8.59
C LEU A 702 -3.35 8.19 -10.02
N VAL A 703 -2.05 8.21 -10.32
CA VAL A 703 -1.49 7.85 -11.62
C VAL A 703 -0.61 6.61 -11.50
N LYS A 704 -0.41 5.92 -12.61
CA LYS A 704 0.58 4.83 -12.71
C LYS A 704 1.97 5.35 -12.38
N SER A 705 2.77 4.48 -11.78
CA SER A 705 4.18 4.77 -11.51
C SER A 705 4.92 4.99 -12.84
N ASP A 706 5.61 6.12 -12.98
CA ASP A 706 6.49 6.40 -14.11
C ASP A 706 7.94 6.01 -13.80
N PHE A 707 8.90 6.39 -14.65
CA PHE A 707 10.32 6.11 -14.38
C PHE A 707 10.81 6.84 -13.12
N LEU A 708 10.59 8.17 -13.04
CA LEU A 708 11.07 8.98 -11.92
C LEU A 708 10.51 8.48 -10.57
N MET A 709 9.22 8.16 -10.50
CA MET A 709 8.63 7.66 -9.26
C MET A 709 9.25 6.34 -8.81
N ARG A 710 9.60 5.44 -9.73
CA ARG A 710 10.30 4.19 -9.42
C ARG A 710 11.72 4.45 -8.94
N SER A 711 12.46 5.35 -9.59
CA SER A 711 13.79 5.80 -9.16
C SER A 711 13.77 6.44 -7.77
N LEU A 712 12.63 7.05 -7.39
CA LEU A 712 12.38 7.60 -6.05
C LEU A 712 11.83 6.57 -5.04
N GLY A 713 11.81 5.29 -5.39
CA GLY A 713 11.43 4.19 -4.48
C GLY A 713 9.93 3.89 -4.41
N ARG A 714 9.11 4.29 -5.40
CA ARG A 714 7.71 3.82 -5.50
C ARG A 714 7.68 2.34 -5.92
N PRO A 715 7.08 1.44 -5.12
CA PRO A 715 7.07 0.01 -5.45
C PRO A 715 6.09 -0.31 -6.60
N ASN A 716 6.32 -1.42 -7.30
CA ASN A 716 5.39 -1.99 -8.29
C ASN A 716 4.23 -2.80 -7.65
N ARG A 717 4.20 -2.86 -6.31
CA ARG A 717 3.12 -3.42 -5.49
C ARG A 717 2.74 -4.87 -5.82
N ASP A 718 3.67 -5.67 -6.35
CA ASP A 718 3.46 -7.11 -6.56
C ASP A 718 3.57 -7.90 -5.24
N GLN A 719 4.23 -7.32 -4.24
CA GLN A 719 4.35 -7.79 -2.86
C GLN A 719 3.85 -6.70 -1.90
N ILE A 720 3.51 -7.08 -0.67
CA ILE A 720 3.16 -6.13 0.38
C ILE A 720 4.41 -5.34 0.76
N VAL A 721 4.26 -4.02 0.84
CA VAL A 721 5.29 -3.11 1.35
C VAL A 721 4.72 -2.38 2.56
N SER A 722 5.10 -2.80 3.75
CA SER A 722 4.68 -2.17 5.02
C SER A 722 5.52 -0.95 5.37
N MET A 723 6.78 -0.93 4.93
CA MET A 723 7.71 0.18 5.05
C MET A 723 8.58 0.28 3.79
N ARG A 724 8.89 1.51 3.38
CA ARG A 724 9.90 1.77 2.34
C ARG A 724 11.26 1.97 3.02
N PRO A 725 12.37 1.49 2.44
CA PRO A 725 13.71 1.75 2.96
C PRO A 725 13.97 3.25 3.14
N GLY A 726 14.71 3.61 4.19
CA GLY A 726 15.17 5.00 4.39
C GLY A 726 16.26 5.40 3.40
N ASP A 727 17.13 4.44 3.09
CA ASP A 727 18.26 4.61 2.17
C ASP A 727 17.89 4.26 0.73
N LEU A 728 18.58 4.91 -0.21
CA LEU A 728 18.51 4.57 -1.63
C LEU A 728 19.08 3.17 -1.85
N THR A 729 18.35 2.33 -2.59
CA THR A 729 18.95 1.11 -3.12
C THR A 729 19.98 1.44 -4.20
N THR A 730 20.93 0.54 -4.46
CA THR A 730 21.90 0.72 -5.57
C THR A 730 21.19 0.95 -6.91
N LEU A 731 20.07 0.25 -7.14
CA LEU A 731 19.29 0.43 -8.36
C LEU A 731 18.64 1.81 -8.44
N GLU A 732 18.03 2.29 -7.34
CA GLU A 732 17.48 3.65 -7.27
C GLU A 732 18.56 4.71 -7.51
N ALA A 733 19.75 4.54 -6.93
CA ALA A 733 20.88 5.44 -7.12
C ALA A 733 21.35 5.47 -8.58
N LEU A 734 21.43 4.32 -9.25
CA LEU A 734 21.77 4.22 -10.67
C LEU A 734 20.68 4.86 -11.55
N ASP A 735 19.40 4.62 -11.25
CA ASP A 735 18.29 5.19 -12.02
C ASP A 735 18.19 6.72 -11.88
N LEU A 736 18.60 7.29 -10.74
CA LEU A 736 18.62 8.74 -10.53
C LEU A 736 19.84 9.43 -11.12
N ALA A 737 20.94 8.70 -11.32
CA ALA A 737 22.16 9.23 -11.92
C ALA A 737 22.10 9.27 -13.46
N ASN A 738 21.31 8.38 -14.07
CA ASN A 738 21.04 8.32 -15.51
C ASN A 738 19.90 9.26 -15.91
#